data_AF-A0A959Y6G0-F1
#
_entry.id   AF-A0A959Y6G0-F1
#
_cell.length_a   1.000
_cell.length_b   1.000
_cell.length_c   1.000
_cell.angle_alpha   90.00
_cell.angle_beta   90.00
_cell.angle_gamma   90.00
#
_symmetry.space_group_name_H-M   'P 1'
#
loop_
_entity.id
_entity.type
_entity.pdbx_description
1 polymer ?
#
loop_
_entity_poly.entity_id
_entity_poly.type
_entity_poly.pdbx_seq_one_letter_code
_entity_poly.pdbx_strand_id
1 'polypeptide(L)'
;MRIPVTRSRPLARAAVLAGLAGVVILFVAWTSGKLPKAHAFHTAEELELMRGSGNGLPGGSNNYFMASGTCAGCHGHDVQGFAMVDEDGVDVNVTDDWRSTMMANSAHDPFWRAKVSHEVQVNPGHQAVLEDKCTSCHAPQGRHNKFLSGGGHYSIAEMMTDPVALDGVSCVACHMQAQDSLGFFFSGEVRYDTNDVLYGPYGGPNDPQPLFGAPMTSFVGFEPLYGEHVSKGEFCASCHTLITGTVDLNGNSTGGTFVEQATYHEWVNSVYDDNVSCQACHVPRIDDAVVISANYLFLQGRSPYGLHHFAGANSFMLELLKNNMTQLALTADSVHFDSTIARTLRMLQVNSLLLDAEMADRSADTAFIDVRLTNLAGHKFPSGYPARRAFVELLVLDAMGDTLFKSGRWGSDYSVEGHDAEWEPHYDVIRSPDEVQIYEMVIGDVNGDKTTVLERADSHLKDNRLVPEGFSTSHISYDTTQIVGVPVTDLDFNRDDMGVEGSGTDIVHYHVPMNGYTGLVSVEARVWYQSAPPRWMEEMFAFNSAEIDSFRIMYKDADGSPVLVREVQFTDLSVGVDDVRELGVHLFPNPVRDGILRIRDLDPRIDQVTVHDARGALVASLAAQGQRSWDVRLPAVGTYLVTFTTNDGRRSGERIVYLR
;
A
#
# COMPACT_ATOMS: atom_id res chain seq x y z
N MET A 1 -80.57 7.09 62.59
CA MET A 1 -79.54 6.76 61.59
C MET A 1 -78.54 7.92 61.58
N ARG A 2 -77.37 7.77 62.21
CA ARG A 2 -76.33 8.83 62.25
C ARG A 2 -75.00 8.22 61.83
N ILE A 3 -74.43 8.79 60.78
CA ILE A 3 -73.14 8.44 60.16
C ILE A 3 -72.01 8.99 61.04
N PRO A 4 -70.91 8.24 61.29
CA PRO A 4 -69.72 8.83 61.90
C PRO A 4 -68.81 9.44 60.82
N VAL A 5 -68.49 10.72 60.99
CA VAL A 5 -67.46 11.43 60.24
C VAL A 5 -66.10 11.08 60.83
N THR A 6 -65.22 10.50 60.01
CA THR A 6 -63.83 10.19 60.33
C THR A 6 -63.00 11.47 60.47
N ARG A 7 -62.52 11.77 61.69
CA ARG A 7 -61.48 12.77 61.93
C ARG A 7 -60.12 12.25 61.46
N SER A 8 -59.56 12.89 60.45
CA SER A 8 -58.18 12.72 60.00
C SER A 8 -57.21 13.06 61.14
N ARG A 9 -56.24 12.17 61.39
CA ARG A 9 -55.28 12.31 62.50
C ARG A 9 -54.14 13.28 62.10
N PRO A 10 -54.00 14.45 62.75
CA PRO A 10 -52.90 15.39 62.48
C PRO A 10 -51.51 14.81 62.77
N LEU A 11 -51.43 13.74 63.57
CA LEU A 11 -50.20 13.01 63.89
C LEU A 11 -49.56 12.33 62.67
N ALA A 12 -50.35 11.85 61.70
CA ALA A 12 -49.80 11.18 60.51
C ALA A 12 -49.11 12.18 59.56
N ARG A 13 -49.66 13.40 59.43
CA ARG A 13 -49.05 14.46 58.62
C ARG A 13 -47.78 15.02 59.27
N ALA A 14 -47.76 15.13 60.59
CA ALA A 14 -46.58 15.55 61.33
C ALA A 14 -45.43 14.54 61.22
N ALA A 15 -45.74 13.23 61.27
CA ALA A 15 -44.73 12.17 61.11
C ALA A 15 -44.14 12.14 59.68
N VAL A 16 -44.97 12.34 58.66
CA VAL A 16 -44.49 12.40 57.25
C VAL A 16 -43.64 13.64 56.99
N LEU A 17 -44.04 14.81 57.55
CA LEU A 17 -43.25 16.04 57.42
C LEU A 17 -41.93 15.97 58.21
N ALA A 18 -41.91 15.34 59.39
CA ALA A 18 -40.69 15.11 60.14
C ALA A 18 -39.76 14.10 59.44
N GLY A 19 -40.32 13.07 58.80
CA GLY A 19 -39.57 12.12 57.98
C GLY A 19 -38.95 12.79 56.74
N LEU A 20 -39.72 13.60 56.02
CA LEU A 20 -39.24 14.36 54.86
C LEU A 20 -38.19 15.39 55.26
N ALA A 21 -38.39 16.13 56.35
CA ALA A 21 -37.39 17.07 56.87
C ALA A 21 -36.12 16.35 57.32
N GLY A 22 -36.24 15.17 57.95
CA GLY A 22 -35.10 14.33 58.30
C GLY A 22 -34.30 13.86 57.10
N VAL A 23 -34.97 13.43 56.02
CA VAL A 23 -34.34 13.02 54.76
C VAL A 23 -33.65 14.22 54.07
N VAL A 24 -34.30 15.38 54.02
CA VAL A 24 -33.72 16.61 53.44
C VAL A 24 -32.51 17.07 54.25
N ILE A 25 -32.55 17.02 55.58
CA ILE A 25 -31.40 17.35 56.43
C ILE A 25 -30.27 16.33 56.24
N LEU A 26 -30.57 15.05 56.03
CA LEU A 26 -29.58 14.02 55.73
C LEU A 26 -28.87 14.28 54.39
N PHE A 27 -29.62 14.67 53.35
CA PHE A 27 -29.05 15.03 52.04
C PHE A 27 -28.29 16.36 52.07
N VAL A 28 -28.77 17.37 52.81
CA VAL A 28 -28.08 18.66 52.96
C VAL A 28 -26.80 18.52 53.80
N ALA A 29 -26.80 17.67 54.82
CA ALA A 29 -25.59 17.32 55.57
C ALA A 29 -24.56 16.57 54.72
N TRP A 30 -24.99 15.78 53.72
CA TRP A 30 -24.11 15.15 52.73
C TRP A 30 -23.49 16.18 51.76
N THR A 31 -24.21 17.25 51.41
CA THR A 31 -23.71 18.28 50.46
C THR A 31 -22.73 19.30 51.05
N SER A 32 -22.48 19.28 52.36
CA SER A 32 -21.54 20.19 53.03
C SER A 32 -20.18 19.56 53.36
N GLY A 33 -20.00 18.27 53.06
CA GLY A 33 -18.68 17.67 52.88
C GLY A 33 -18.22 17.90 51.44
N LYS A 34 -16.95 18.31 51.26
CA LYS A 34 -16.29 18.27 49.94
C LYS A 34 -16.68 16.95 49.27
N LEU A 35 -17.12 16.99 48.00
CA LEU A 35 -17.23 15.79 47.17
C LEU A 35 -15.99 14.93 47.44
N PRO A 36 -16.13 13.60 47.68
CA PRO A 36 -14.96 12.76 47.80
C PRO A 36 -14.14 13.00 46.53
N LYS A 37 -12.99 13.67 46.67
CA LYS A 37 -11.97 13.57 45.63
C LYS A 37 -11.69 12.08 45.57
N ALA A 38 -11.83 11.48 44.39
CA ALA A 38 -11.41 10.12 44.17
C ALA A 38 -10.02 9.97 44.81
N HIS A 39 -9.93 9.17 45.88
CA HIS A 39 -8.64 8.75 46.35
C HIS A 39 -8.13 7.82 45.26
N ALA A 40 -7.00 8.17 44.64
CA ALA A 40 -6.34 7.28 43.71
C ALA A 40 -6.19 5.92 44.42
N PHE A 41 -6.80 4.88 43.85
CA PHE A 41 -6.72 3.50 44.37
C PHE A 41 -5.31 2.92 44.29
N HIS A 42 -4.41 3.66 43.63
CA HIS A 42 -3.04 3.30 43.33
C HIS A 42 -2.13 4.46 43.72
N THR A 43 -0.98 4.13 44.29
CA THR A 43 0.14 5.04 44.51
C THR A 43 0.67 5.57 43.19
N ALA A 44 1.41 6.69 43.21
CA ALA A 44 2.04 7.23 42.01
C ALA A 44 2.97 6.19 41.34
N GLU A 45 3.64 5.36 42.14
CA GLU A 45 4.52 4.28 41.66
C GLU A 45 3.72 3.15 40.98
N GLU A 46 2.57 2.75 41.53
CA GLU A 46 1.69 1.77 40.89
C GLU A 46 1.05 2.30 39.60
N LEU A 47 0.71 3.59 39.58
CA LEU A 47 0.24 4.26 38.36
C LEU A 47 1.34 4.31 37.30
N GLU A 48 2.58 4.65 37.67
CA GLU A 48 3.71 4.61 36.75
C GLU A 48 3.93 3.18 36.19
N LEU A 49 3.83 2.15 37.03
CA LEU A 49 4.00 0.75 36.61
C LEU A 49 2.89 0.31 35.64
N MET A 50 1.63 0.65 35.94
CA MET A 50 0.48 0.34 35.08
C MET A 50 0.44 1.18 33.80
N ARG A 51 1.09 2.35 33.78
CA ARG A 51 1.32 3.16 32.58
C ARG A 51 2.53 2.68 31.76
N GLY A 52 3.02 1.47 32.02
CA GLY A 52 4.06 0.86 31.21
C GLY A 52 5.47 1.40 31.44
N SER A 53 5.76 2.07 32.57
CA SER A 53 7.13 2.51 32.90
C SER A 53 8.08 1.30 32.98
N GLY A 54 8.73 0.98 31.86
CA GLY A 54 9.57 -0.22 31.70
C GLY A 54 9.51 -0.87 30.32
N ASN A 55 8.56 -0.51 29.46
CA ASN A 55 8.41 -1.07 28.11
C ASN A 55 9.19 -0.32 27.01
N GLY A 56 9.91 0.75 27.36
CA GLY A 56 10.73 1.54 26.44
C GLY A 56 9.97 2.56 25.57
N LEU A 57 8.64 2.69 25.70
CA LEU A 57 7.86 3.67 24.94
C LEU A 57 7.78 5.04 25.62
N PRO A 58 7.54 6.12 24.86
CA PRO A 58 7.39 7.45 25.43
C PRO A 58 6.15 7.48 26.33
N GLY A 59 6.31 8.03 27.53
CA GLY A 59 5.22 8.36 28.43
C GLY A 59 4.85 9.84 28.36
N GLY A 60 3.78 10.21 29.07
CA GLY A 60 3.34 11.59 29.23
C GLY A 60 2.17 11.98 28.35
N SER A 61 1.76 13.24 28.48
CA SER A 61 0.62 13.81 27.78
C SER A 61 0.84 15.30 27.50
N ASN A 62 0.14 15.81 26.49
CA ASN A 62 -0.04 17.25 26.27
C ASN A 62 -1.50 17.63 26.63
N ASN A 63 -2.05 18.72 26.08
CA ASN A 63 -3.40 19.17 26.48
C ASN A 63 -4.51 18.22 26.03
N TYR A 64 -4.31 17.50 24.92
CA TYR A 64 -5.35 16.67 24.29
C TYR A 64 -4.90 15.24 23.99
N PHE A 65 -3.59 14.99 23.89
CA PHE A 65 -3.01 13.72 23.46
C PHE A 65 -2.11 13.13 24.52
N MET A 66 -1.83 11.84 24.36
CA MET A 66 -1.02 11.03 25.25
C MET A 66 -0.14 10.09 24.44
N ALA A 67 1.07 9.86 24.93
CA ALA A 67 2.00 8.93 24.29
C ALA A 67 1.66 7.46 24.58
N SER A 68 2.04 6.59 23.62
CA SER A 68 1.76 5.16 23.52
C SER A 68 2.15 4.34 24.75
N GLY A 69 3.20 4.75 25.47
CA GLY A 69 3.66 4.07 26.68
C GLY A 69 2.53 3.91 27.70
N THR A 70 1.64 4.90 27.77
CA THR A 70 0.50 4.90 28.69
C THR A 70 -0.56 3.85 28.37
N CYS A 71 -0.65 3.40 27.11
CA CYS A 71 -1.59 2.37 26.65
C CYS A 71 -1.01 0.96 26.85
N ALA A 72 0.30 0.84 26.72
CA ALA A 72 1.00 -0.42 26.61
C ALA A 72 1.04 -1.25 27.90
N GLY A 73 0.74 -0.68 29.07
CA GLY A 73 0.58 -1.47 30.30
C GLY A 73 -0.68 -2.36 30.31
N CYS A 74 -1.68 -2.03 29.48
CA CYS A 74 -2.88 -2.84 29.31
C CYS A 74 -2.95 -3.50 27.92
N HIS A 75 -2.42 -2.86 26.89
CA HIS A 75 -2.49 -3.32 25.49
C HIS A 75 -1.14 -3.80 24.92
N GLY A 76 -0.15 -4.05 25.78
CA GLY A 76 1.15 -4.64 25.43
C GLY A 76 1.26 -6.10 25.83
N HIS A 77 2.48 -6.64 25.80
CA HIS A 77 2.78 -8.02 26.18
C HIS A 77 2.27 -8.38 27.59
N ASP A 78 1.41 -9.40 27.68
CA ASP A 78 0.95 -9.94 28.96
C ASP A 78 1.82 -11.12 29.40
N VAL A 79 2.59 -10.91 30.47
CA VAL A 79 3.46 -11.94 31.06
C VAL A 79 2.71 -13.16 31.59
N GLN A 80 1.40 -13.06 31.83
CA GLN A 80 0.56 -14.19 32.25
C GLN A 80 0.01 -14.99 31.05
N GLY A 81 0.14 -14.47 29.82
CA GLY A 81 -0.37 -15.09 28.61
C GLY A 81 -1.90 -15.21 28.60
N PHE A 82 -2.62 -14.28 29.22
CA PHE A 82 -4.09 -14.27 29.25
C PHE A 82 -4.68 -13.26 28.27
N ALA A 83 -4.10 -12.05 28.22
CA ALA A 83 -4.49 -11.00 27.30
C ALA A 83 -3.55 -10.90 26.10
N MET A 84 -4.07 -10.36 25.00
CA MET A 84 -3.30 -10.12 23.78
C MET A 84 -2.63 -11.37 23.21
N VAL A 85 -3.24 -12.54 23.42
CA VAL A 85 -2.80 -13.82 22.86
C VAL A 85 -3.90 -14.41 21.98
N ASP A 86 -3.51 -15.09 20.91
CA ASP A 86 -4.40 -15.85 20.03
C ASP A 86 -4.74 -17.24 20.62
N GLU A 87 -5.53 -18.05 19.92
CA GLU A 87 -5.96 -19.37 20.41
C GLU A 87 -4.80 -20.37 20.56
N ASP A 88 -3.69 -20.16 19.84
CA ASP A 88 -2.46 -20.95 19.91
C ASP A 88 -1.49 -20.44 21.00
N GLY A 89 -1.85 -19.35 21.68
CA GLY A 89 -1.05 -18.71 22.73
C GLY A 89 0.09 -17.84 22.20
N VAL A 90 0.03 -17.44 20.93
CA VAL A 90 0.97 -16.48 20.33
C VAL A 90 0.59 -15.07 20.76
N ASP A 91 1.59 -14.28 21.13
CA ASP A 91 1.41 -12.88 21.45
C ASP A 91 1.09 -12.05 20.20
N VAL A 92 -0.06 -11.38 20.23
CA VAL A 92 -0.64 -10.53 19.19
C VAL A 92 -0.91 -9.12 19.72
N ASN A 93 -0.09 -8.65 20.66
CA ASN A 93 -0.28 -7.35 21.26
C ASN A 93 -0.07 -6.19 20.28
N VAL A 94 -1.00 -5.22 20.31
CA VAL A 94 -0.99 -4.08 19.38
C VAL A 94 0.23 -3.17 19.54
N THR A 95 0.82 -3.15 20.74
CA THR A 95 1.95 -2.28 21.05
C THR A 95 3.20 -2.72 20.28
N ASP A 96 3.49 -4.02 20.31
CA ASP A 96 4.66 -4.62 19.65
C ASP A 96 4.47 -4.68 18.13
N ASP A 97 3.25 -4.89 17.67
CA ASP A 97 2.90 -4.78 16.26
C ASP A 97 3.13 -3.37 15.70
N TRP A 98 2.67 -2.34 16.42
CA TRP A 98 2.72 -0.95 15.96
C TRP A 98 4.12 -0.32 16.05
N ARG A 99 4.87 -0.55 17.13
CA ARG A 99 6.11 0.22 17.45
C ARG A 99 7.22 0.16 16.41
N SER A 100 7.29 -0.89 15.60
CA SER A 100 8.28 -1.03 14.52
C SER A 100 7.78 -0.59 13.15
N THR A 101 6.53 -0.12 13.05
CA THR A 101 5.95 0.37 11.79
C THR A 101 6.48 1.75 11.41
N MET A 102 6.31 2.12 10.14
CA MET A 102 6.61 3.49 9.70
C MET A 102 5.69 4.54 10.36
N MET A 103 4.49 4.15 10.84
CA MET A 103 3.60 5.04 11.58
C MET A 103 4.16 5.42 12.96
N ALA A 104 4.65 4.43 13.72
CA ALA A 104 5.30 4.68 15.00
C ALA A 104 6.60 5.50 14.87
N ASN A 105 7.30 5.31 13.75
CA ASN A 105 8.59 5.94 13.50
C ASN A 105 8.50 7.17 12.57
N SER A 106 7.29 7.66 12.27
CA SER A 106 7.06 8.72 11.28
C SER A 106 7.76 10.04 11.61
N ALA A 107 7.86 10.37 12.91
CA ALA A 107 8.57 11.54 13.41
C ALA A 107 10.09 11.30 13.50
N HIS A 108 10.54 10.04 13.56
CA HIS A 108 11.95 9.64 13.64
C HIS A 108 12.58 9.33 12.28
N ASP A 109 11.77 9.20 11.22
CA ASP A 109 12.22 8.87 9.87
C ASP A 109 13.30 9.86 9.38
N PRO A 110 14.55 9.41 9.20
CA PRO A 110 15.64 10.29 8.78
C PRO A 110 15.49 10.74 7.33
N PHE A 111 14.83 9.97 6.46
CA PHE A 111 14.56 10.39 5.09
C PHE A 111 13.58 11.56 5.10
N TRP A 112 12.48 11.43 5.86
CA TRP A 112 11.51 12.52 6.01
C TRP A 112 12.14 13.78 6.60
N ARG A 113 12.90 13.67 7.69
CA ARG A 113 13.58 14.83 8.32
C ARG A 113 14.55 15.52 7.36
N ALA A 114 15.34 14.74 6.62
CA ALA A 114 16.23 15.28 5.59
C ALA A 114 15.46 15.99 4.48
N LYS A 115 14.32 15.43 4.06
CA LYS A 115 13.48 16.02 3.03
C LYS A 115 12.84 17.34 3.48
N VAL A 116 12.29 17.41 4.69
CA VAL A 116 11.78 18.67 5.27
C VAL A 116 12.89 19.72 5.32
N SER A 117 14.09 19.34 5.78
CA SER A 117 15.26 20.22 5.82
C SER A 117 15.65 20.74 4.42
N HIS A 118 15.53 19.90 3.39
CA HIS A 118 15.76 20.28 2.00
C HIS A 118 14.70 21.27 1.48
N GLU A 119 13.41 21.00 1.69
CA GLU A 119 12.33 21.93 1.31
C GLU A 119 12.54 23.32 1.95
N VAL A 120 12.88 23.36 3.24
CA VAL A 120 13.17 24.60 3.97
C VAL A 120 14.39 25.33 3.42
N GLN A 121 15.46 24.62 3.04
CA GLN A 121 16.64 25.25 2.44
C GLN A 121 16.37 25.82 1.05
N VAL A 122 15.47 25.19 0.29
CA VAL A 122 15.04 25.68 -1.03
C VAL A 122 14.18 26.94 -0.89
N ASN A 123 13.23 26.96 0.06
CA ASN A 123 12.36 28.10 0.33
C ASN A 123 12.38 28.52 1.81
N PRO A 124 13.45 29.20 2.29
CA PRO A 124 13.59 29.54 3.72
C PRO A 124 12.48 30.43 4.28
N GLY A 125 11.87 31.26 3.44
CA GLY A 125 10.74 32.11 3.82
C GLY A 125 9.48 31.31 4.20
N HIS A 126 9.38 30.05 3.78
CA HIS A 126 8.22 29.19 3.99
C HIS A 126 8.40 28.18 5.12
N GLN A 127 9.52 28.24 5.85
CA GLN A 127 9.88 27.27 6.90
C GLN A 127 8.71 26.93 7.83
N ALA A 128 8.03 27.94 8.37
CA ALA A 128 6.95 27.71 9.33
C ALA A 128 5.75 26.97 8.73
N VAL A 129 5.42 27.22 7.45
CA VAL A 129 4.29 26.56 6.77
C VAL A 129 4.67 25.13 6.37
N LEU A 130 5.89 24.94 5.86
CA LEU A 130 6.40 23.63 5.46
C LEU A 130 6.48 22.68 6.66
N GLU A 131 7.11 23.11 7.76
CA GLU A 131 7.24 22.29 8.96
C GLU A 131 5.86 21.96 9.57
N ASP A 132 4.92 22.91 9.61
CA ASP A 132 3.56 22.67 10.10
C ASP A 132 2.82 21.66 9.21
N LYS A 133 2.97 21.78 7.89
CA LYS A 133 2.33 20.89 6.93
C LYS A 133 2.87 19.48 7.00
N CYS A 134 4.18 19.31 7.11
CA CYS A 134 4.79 17.99 7.19
C CYS A 134 4.45 17.31 8.53
N THR A 135 4.46 18.07 9.63
CA THR A 135 4.17 17.52 10.96
C THR A 135 2.69 17.21 11.19
N SER A 136 1.77 17.73 10.38
CA SER A 136 0.34 17.39 10.48
C SER A 136 0.06 15.89 10.20
N CYS A 137 0.88 15.24 9.37
CA CYS A 137 0.81 13.80 9.11
C CYS A 137 1.89 13.01 9.85
N HIS A 138 3.11 13.53 10.01
CA HIS A 138 4.25 12.77 10.58
C HIS A 138 4.40 12.88 12.10
N ALA A 139 3.86 13.94 12.72
CA ALA A 139 3.87 14.13 14.18
C ALA A 139 2.52 14.71 14.64
N PRO A 140 1.40 14.06 14.28
CA PRO A 140 0.06 14.66 14.35
C PRO A 140 -0.33 15.08 15.76
N GLN A 141 0.09 14.35 16.80
CA GLN A 141 -0.29 14.63 18.18
C GLN A 141 0.30 15.94 18.72
N GLY A 142 1.57 16.22 18.42
CA GLY A 142 2.21 17.47 18.81
C GLY A 142 1.65 18.65 18.01
N ARG A 143 1.59 18.49 16.69
CA ARG A 143 1.07 19.52 15.77
C ARG A 143 -0.37 19.89 16.10
N HIS A 144 -1.28 18.91 16.19
CA HIS A 144 -2.69 19.19 16.46
C HIS A 144 -2.93 19.67 17.88
N ASN A 145 -2.14 19.25 18.87
CA ASN A 145 -2.19 19.84 20.21
C ASN A 145 -1.92 21.35 20.17
N LYS A 146 -0.87 21.79 19.45
CA LYS A 146 -0.55 23.21 19.29
C LYS A 146 -1.67 23.94 18.54
N PHE A 147 -2.16 23.37 17.44
CA PHE A 147 -3.27 23.93 16.66
C PHE A 147 -4.55 24.12 17.50
N LEU A 148 -5.01 23.08 18.18
CA LEU A 148 -6.22 23.09 19.03
C LEU A 148 -6.08 24.01 20.25
N SER A 149 -4.85 24.28 20.68
CA SER A 149 -4.55 25.24 21.75
C SER A 149 -4.42 26.70 21.25
N GLY A 150 -4.61 26.94 19.94
CA GLY A 150 -4.48 28.27 19.33
C GLY A 150 -3.02 28.75 19.15
N GLY A 151 -2.06 27.83 19.13
CA GLY A 151 -0.63 28.13 19.10
C GLY A 151 -0.03 28.42 17.71
N GLY A 152 -0.79 28.23 16.63
CA GLY A 152 -0.31 28.43 15.24
C GLY A 152 0.57 27.28 14.74
N HIS A 153 1.49 27.59 13.81
CA HIS A 153 2.35 26.61 13.13
C HIS A 153 3.23 25.80 14.10
N TYR A 154 3.34 24.49 13.90
CA TYR A 154 4.22 23.61 14.66
C TYR A 154 5.56 23.38 13.95
N SER A 155 6.67 23.63 14.64
CA SER A 155 8.02 23.51 14.08
C SER A 155 8.67 22.16 14.34
N ILE A 156 9.67 21.80 13.53
CA ILE A 156 10.54 20.63 13.77
C ILE A 156 11.29 20.80 15.10
N ALA A 157 11.71 22.02 15.43
CA ALA A 157 12.38 22.30 16.71
C ALA A 157 11.49 21.98 17.92
N GLU A 158 10.20 22.29 17.85
CA GLU A 158 9.23 21.92 18.88
C GLU A 158 9.04 20.40 18.94
N MET A 159 8.84 19.75 17.79
CA MET A 159 8.73 18.29 17.68
C MET A 159 9.88 17.57 18.37
N MET A 160 11.12 18.01 18.15
CA MET A 160 12.31 17.37 18.72
C MET A 160 12.39 17.42 20.26
N THR A 161 11.58 18.27 20.90
CA THR A 161 11.50 18.40 22.36
C THR A 161 10.19 17.89 22.95
N ASP A 162 9.25 17.43 22.12
CA ASP A 162 7.94 16.92 22.52
C ASP A 162 7.91 15.38 22.42
N PRO A 163 7.93 14.65 23.55
CA PRO A 163 7.88 13.18 23.53
C PRO A 163 6.58 12.62 22.95
N VAL A 164 5.46 13.35 23.02
CA VAL A 164 4.18 12.93 22.43
C VAL A 164 4.22 13.12 20.91
N ALA A 165 4.94 14.12 20.41
CA ALA A 165 5.16 14.32 18.98
C ALA A 165 6.12 13.29 18.38
N LEU A 166 7.20 12.96 19.10
CA LEU A 166 8.18 11.95 18.70
C LEU A 166 7.60 10.53 18.65
N ASP A 167 6.51 10.28 19.37
CA ASP A 167 5.74 9.03 19.30
C ASP A 167 4.99 8.82 17.97
N GLY A 168 5.16 9.74 17.00
CA GLY A 168 4.70 9.59 15.62
C GLY A 168 3.18 9.54 15.47
N VAL A 169 2.71 8.75 14.50
CA VAL A 169 1.29 8.42 14.35
C VAL A 169 0.95 7.29 15.34
N SER A 170 0.65 7.71 16.57
CA SER A 170 0.40 6.84 17.72
C SER A 170 -1.09 6.53 17.95
N CYS A 171 -1.38 5.75 18.99
CA CYS A 171 -2.70 5.28 19.37
C CYS A 171 -3.75 6.40 19.39
N VAL A 172 -3.48 7.50 20.10
CA VAL A 172 -4.44 8.61 20.24
C VAL A 172 -4.59 9.41 18.94
N ALA A 173 -3.55 9.45 18.09
CA ALA A 173 -3.63 10.09 16.77
C ALA A 173 -4.65 9.42 15.83
N CYS A 174 -4.92 8.13 16.03
CA CYS A 174 -5.93 7.38 15.30
C CYS A 174 -7.24 7.28 16.09
N HIS A 175 -7.18 6.80 17.34
CA HIS A 175 -8.37 6.47 18.11
C HIS A 175 -9.17 7.69 18.58
N MET A 176 -8.62 8.91 18.54
CA MET A 176 -9.37 10.14 18.87
C MET A 176 -10.04 10.78 17.65
N GLN A 177 -9.86 10.23 16.44
CA GLN A 177 -10.45 10.83 15.23
C GLN A 177 -11.98 10.85 15.29
N ALA A 178 -12.53 12.02 14.96
CA ALA A 178 -13.98 12.25 14.95
C ALA A 178 -14.64 11.59 13.73
N GLN A 179 -15.84 11.07 13.93
CA GLN A 179 -16.61 10.40 12.87
C GLN A 179 -17.03 11.37 11.75
N ASP A 180 -17.28 12.64 12.06
CA ASP A 180 -17.92 13.61 11.16
C ASP A 180 -16.99 14.19 10.07
N SER A 181 -15.71 13.82 10.08
CA SER A 181 -14.69 14.34 9.15
C SER A 181 -14.13 13.33 8.15
N LEU A 182 -14.43 12.05 8.31
CA LEU A 182 -13.73 11.04 7.51
C LEU A 182 -14.13 11.08 6.04
N GLY A 183 -13.15 10.94 5.15
CA GLY A 183 -13.36 10.93 3.70
C GLY A 183 -13.64 12.29 3.07
N PHE A 184 -13.69 13.38 3.88
CA PHE A 184 -13.97 14.74 3.39
C PHE A 184 -12.81 15.72 3.60
N PHE A 185 -11.93 15.44 4.56
CA PHE A 185 -10.76 16.25 4.85
C PHE A 185 -9.48 15.48 4.51
N PHE A 186 -8.52 16.19 3.95
CA PHE A 186 -7.28 15.63 3.39
C PHE A 186 -6.08 16.45 3.84
N SER A 187 -4.89 16.04 3.43
CA SER A 187 -3.65 16.80 3.60
C SER A 187 -3.31 17.10 5.07
N GLY A 188 -3.59 16.15 5.96
CA GLY A 188 -3.36 16.24 7.40
C GLY A 188 -4.36 17.10 8.15
N GLU A 189 -5.51 17.44 7.55
CA GLU A 189 -6.63 18.10 8.22
C GLU A 189 -7.46 17.10 9.05
N VAL A 190 -6.84 16.52 10.07
CA VAL A 190 -7.50 15.56 10.96
C VAL A 190 -8.38 16.30 11.96
N ARG A 191 -9.63 15.88 12.13
CA ARG A 191 -10.47 16.34 13.24
C ARG A 191 -10.46 15.32 14.37
N TYR A 192 -10.30 15.85 15.58
CA TYR A 192 -10.25 15.07 16.80
C TYR A 192 -11.44 15.38 17.70
N ASP A 193 -11.99 14.35 18.33
CA ASP A 193 -12.97 14.50 19.38
C ASP A 193 -12.27 14.85 20.70
N THR A 194 -12.39 16.10 21.12
CA THR A 194 -11.68 16.66 22.29
C THR A 194 -12.44 16.47 23.60
N ASN A 195 -13.46 15.62 23.63
CA ASN A 195 -14.25 15.33 24.84
C ASN A 195 -13.69 14.15 25.66
N ASP A 196 -12.37 13.92 25.62
CA ASP A 196 -11.68 12.83 26.31
C ASP A 196 -12.24 11.44 25.96
N VAL A 197 -12.48 11.19 24.66
CA VAL A 197 -12.99 9.90 24.15
C VAL A 197 -12.01 9.24 23.18
N LEU A 198 -11.96 7.90 23.21
CA LEU A 198 -11.25 7.09 22.23
C LEU A 198 -12.19 6.05 21.61
N TYR A 199 -12.14 5.91 20.30
CA TYR A 199 -13.02 5.06 19.52
C TYR A 199 -12.35 3.73 19.20
N GLY A 200 -13.07 2.63 19.42
CA GLY A 200 -12.67 1.28 18.99
C GLY A 200 -13.79 0.54 18.27
N PRO A 201 -13.51 -0.63 17.66
CA PRO A 201 -14.50 -1.39 16.90
C PRO A 201 -15.49 -2.17 17.79
N TYR A 202 -15.28 -2.17 19.12
CA TYR A 202 -16.05 -2.95 20.09
C TYR A 202 -17.01 -2.08 20.90
N GLY A 203 -18.01 -2.69 21.52
CA GLY A 203 -19.05 -2.02 22.31
C GLY A 203 -20.26 -1.52 21.52
N GLY A 204 -20.32 -1.85 20.22
CA GLY A 204 -21.45 -1.52 19.36
C GLY A 204 -22.68 -2.40 19.60
N PRO A 205 -23.80 -2.16 18.88
CA PRO A 205 -25.05 -2.90 19.08
C PRO A 205 -24.97 -4.42 18.89
N ASN A 206 -24.00 -4.88 18.10
CA ASN A 206 -23.78 -6.29 17.78
C ASN A 206 -22.73 -6.94 18.68
N ASP A 207 -22.14 -6.17 19.59
CA ASP A 207 -21.14 -6.70 20.50
C ASP A 207 -21.83 -7.37 21.70
N PRO A 208 -21.59 -8.67 21.94
CA PRO A 208 -22.24 -9.38 23.04
C PRO A 208 -21.80 -8.89 24.42
N GLN A 209 -20.70 -8.16 24.51
CA GLN A 209 -20.11 -7.74 25.78
C GLN A 209 -20.03 -6.21 25.89
N PRO A 210 -20.47 -5.60 27.01
CA PRO A 210 -20.29 -4.17 27.23
C PRO A 210 -18.80 -3.82 27.34
N LEU A 211 -18.41 -2.60 26.97
CA LEU A 211 -17.04 -2.11 27.22
C LEU A 211 -16.81 -1.92 28.72
N PHE A 212 -15.66 -2.38 29.21
CA PHE A 212 -15.22 -2.11 30.57
C PHE A 212 -14.30 -0.87 30.58
N GLY A 213 -14.89 0.33 30.56
CA GLY A 213 -14.16 1.60 30.42
C GLY A 213 -13.48 2.14 31.68
N ALA A 214 -13.76 1.57 32.86
CA ALA A 214 -13.25 2.08 34.14
C ALA A 214 -11.71 2.18 34.23
N PRO A 215 -10.92 1.22 33.71
CA PRO A 215 -9.46 1.34 33.68
C PRO A 215 -8.99 2.51 32.84
N MET A 216 -9.54 2.68 31.63
CA MET A 216 -9.15 3.76 30.74
C MET A 216 -9.48 5.12 31.34
N THR A 217 -10.69 5.32 31.87
CA THR A 217 -11.06 6.60 32.51
C THR A 217 -10.27 6.88 33.78
N SER A 218 -9.91 5.86 34.56
CA SER A 218 -9.24 6.04 35.84
C SER A 218 -7.71 6.20 35.71
N PHE A 219 -7.08 5.55 34.74
CA PHE A 219 -5.62 5.49 34.60
C PHE A 219 -5.07 6.35 33.47
N VAL A 220 -5.81 6.41 32.35
CA VAL A 220 -5.41 7.06 31.09
C VAL A 220 -6.14 8.40 30.93
N GLY A 221 -7.38 8.50 31.42
CA GLY A 221 -8.19 9.72 31.37
C GLY A 221 -9.13 9.80 30.16
N PHE A 222 -9.22 8.76 29.34
CA PHE A 222 -10.13 8.68 28.19
C PHE A 222 -11.26 7.67 28.42
N GLU A 223 -12.46 7.98 27.95
CA GLU A 223 -13.58 7.04 27.87
C GLU A 223 -13.53 6.26 26.54
N PRO A 224 -13.49 4.91 26.56
CA PRO A 224 -13.57 4.12 25.35
C PRO A 224 -15.02 4.03 24.86
N LEU A 225 -15.23 4.39 23.60
CA LEU A 225 -16.51 4.31 22.93
C LEU A 225 -16.44 3.44 21.67
N TYR A 226 -17.58 2.88 21.28
CA TYR A 226 -17.71 2.26 19.98
C TYR A 226 -17.67 3.35 18.88
N GLY A 227 -16.81 3.15 17.88
CA GLY A 227 -16.77 3.96 16.67
C GLY A 227 -16.85 3.07 15.44
N GLU A 228 -17.98 3.07 14.75
CA GLU A 228 -18.16 2.31 13.49
C GLU A 228 -17.11 2.73 12.43
N HIS A 229 -16.71 3.98 12.48
CA HIS A 229 -15.80 4.60 11.53
C HIS A 229 -14.36 4.08 11.57
N VAL A 230 -13.91 3.51 12.69
CA VAL A 230 -12.52 3.02 12.80
C VAL A 230 -12.22 1.83 11.88
N SER A 231 -13.26 1.21 11.33
CA SER A 231 -13.16 0.08 10.38
C SER A 231 -13.35 0.48 8.91
N LYS A 232 -13.61 1.77 8.64
CA LYS A 232 -13.93 2.29 7.30
C LYS A 232 -12.69 2.87 6.61
N GLY A 233 -12.57 2.74 5.28
CA GLY A 233 -11.38 3.19 4.54
C GLY A 233 -11.12 4.69 4.68
N GLU A 234 -12.19 5.47 4.83
CA GLU A 234 -12.21 6.91 5.06
C GLU A 234 -11.43 7.35 6.30
N PHE A 235 -11.19 6.44 7.24
CA PHE A 235 -10.35 6.65 8.44
C PHE A 235 -8.90 6.98 8.09
N CYS A 236 -8.41 6.53 6.94
CA CYS A 236 -7.04 6.78 6.48
C CYS A 236 -6.92 8.05 5.62
N ALA A 237 -8.05 8.60 5.15
CA ALA A 237 -8.11 9.60 4.08
C ALA A 237 -7.35 10.90 4.41
N SER A 238 -7.41 11.35 5.67
CA SER A 238 -6.80 12.62 6.08
C SER A 238 -5.30 12.68 5.82
N CYS A 239 -4.59 11.55 5.99
CA CYS A 239 -3.15 11.47 5.78
C CYS A 239 -2.78 10.85 4.42
N HIS A 240 -3.65 10.01 3.84
CA HIS A 240 -3.39 9.26 2.60
C HIS A 240 -3.99 9.90 1.33
N THR A 241 -4.37 11.17 1.41
CA THR A 241 -4.51 12.09 0.28
C THR A 241 -3.82 13.39 0.66
N LEU A 242 -2.81 13.81 -0.09
CA LEU A 242 -2.04 15.03 0.16
C LEU A 242 -2.05 15.92 -1.09
N ILE A 243 -2.77 17.03 -0.93
CA ILE A 243 -2.88 18.11 -1.89
C ILE A 243 -2.24 19.34 -1.25
N THR A 244 -1.24 19.91 -1.91
CA THR A 244 -0.43 21.03 -1.44
C THR A 244 -0.58 22.23 -2.38
N GLY A 245 -0.35 23.44 -1.88
CA GLY A 245 -0.27 24.63 -2.73
C GLY A 245 1.05 24.67 -3.49
N THR A 246 1.05 25.19 -4.72
CA THR A 246 2.27 25.25 -5.55
C THR A 246 2.93 26.63 -5.48
N VAL A 247 4.26 26.65 -5.55
CA VAL A 247 5.06 27.89 -5.56
C VAL A 247 6.00 27.93 -6.76
N ASP A 248 6.27 29.13 -7.26
CA ASP A 248 7.28 29.34 -8.30
C ASP A 248 8.72 29.16 -7.76
N LEU A 249 9.71 29.24 -8.65
CA LEU A 249 11.12 29.08 -8.28
C LEU A 249 11.65 30.16 -7.32
N ASN A 250 10.93 31.28 -7.15
CA ASN A 250 11.25 32.35 -6.22
C ASN A 250 10.49 32.21 -4.88
N GLY A 251 9.69 31.15 -4.71
CA GLY A 251 8.85 30.92 -3.54
C GLY A 251 7.55 31.72 -3.53
N ASN A 252 7.10 32.30 -4.64
CA ASN A 252 5.79 32.95 -4.68
C ASN A 252 4.68 31.94 -4.95
N SER A 253 3.58 32.01 -4.21
CA SER A 253 2.40 31.18 -4.50
C SER A 253 1.88 31.44 -5.91
N THR A 254 1.61 30.36 -6.64
CA THR A 254 0.99 30.40 -7.97
C THR A 254 -0.54 30.57 -7.88
N GLY A 255 -1.12 30.29 -6.71
CA GLY A 255 -2.56 30.12 -6.50
C GLY A 255 -3.11 28.75 -6.92
N GLY A 256 -2.26 27.85 -7.42
CA GLY A 256 -2.60 26.48 -7.80
C GLY A 256 -2.37 25.46 -6.67
N THR A 257 -2.74 24.21 -6.95
CA THR A 257 -2.52 23.06 -6.06
C THR A 257 -1.96 21.88 -6.83
N PHE A 258 -1.14 21.07 -6.16
CA PHE A 258 -0.57 19.84 -6.70
C PHE A 258 -0.98 18.64 -5.83
N VAL A 259 -1.22 17.50 -6.48
CA VAL A 259 -1.57 16.24 -5.82
C VAL A 259 -0.29 15.43 -5.65
N GLU A 260 0.33 15.53 -4.48
CA GLU A 260 1.56 14.80 -4.13
C GLU A 260 1.32 13.30 -4.00
N GLN A 261 0.22 12.93 -3.33
CA GLN A 261 -0.23 11.56 -3.20
C GLN A 261 -1.75 11.52 -3.06
N ALA A 262 -2.37 10.48 -3.60
CA ALA A 262 -3.83 10.35 -3.64
C ALA A 262 -4.28 8.92 -3.31
N THR A 263 -3.54 8.16 -2.51
CA THR A 263 -3.79 6.74 -2.24
C THR A 263 -5.25 6.44 -1.87
N TYR A 264 -5.86 7.28 -1.02
CA TYR A 264 -7.28 7.11 -0.67
C TYR A 264 -8.19 7.36 -1.89
N HIS A 265 -7.96 8.41 -2.68
CA HIS A 265 -8.76 8.65 -3.90
C HIS A 265 -8.51 7.61 -5.00
N GLU A 266 -7.29 7.08 -5.11
CA GLU A 266 -6.97 5.95 -5.99
C GLU A 266 -7.80 4.72 -5.58
N TRP A 267 -8.03 4.53 -4.27
CA TRP A 267 -8.91 3.48 -3.74
C TRP A 267 -10.39 3.74 -3.95
N VAL A 268 -10.86 4.98 -3.75
CA VAL A 268 -12.23 5.37 -4.11
C VAL A 268 -12.49 5.13 -5.61
N ASN A 269 -11.49 5.35 -6.47
CA ASN A 269 -11.56 5.03 -7.90
C ASN A 269 -11.18 3.56 -8.18
N SER A 270 -11.78 2.61 -7.48
CA SER A 270 -11.55 1.19 -7.69
C SER A 270 -12.75 0.35 -7.27
N VAL A 271 -12.79 -0.94 -7.64
CA VAL A 271 -13.82 -1.87 -7.13
C VAL A 271 -13.70 -2.17 -5.62
N TYR A 272 -12.60 -1.75 -4.99
CA TYR A 272 -12.32 -2.04 -3.58
C TYR A 272 -13.06 -1.11 -2.63
N ASP A 273 -13.42 0.12 -3.05
CA ASP A 273 -14.20 1.08 -2.25
C ASP A 273 -15.48 0.46 -1.67
N ASP A 274 -16.18 -0.31 -2.51
CA ASP A 274 -17.44 -0.96 -2.16
C ASP A 274 -17.29 -2.20 -1.25
N ASN A 275 -16.10 -2.80 -1.16
CA ASN A 275 -15.96 -4.19 -0.69
C ASN A 275 -14.84 -4.44 0.32
N VAL A 276 -13.73 -3.70 0.26
CA VAL A 276 -12.50 -3.97 1.02
C VAL A 276 -11.90 -2.66 1.50
N SER A 277 -12.07 -2.38 2.80
CA SER A 277 -11.47 -1.20 3.42
C SER A 277 -9.95 -1.30 3.51
N CYS A 278 -9.28 -0.15 3.69
CA CYS A 278 -7.84 -0.11 3.92
C CYS A 278 -7.41 -1.04 5.07
N GLN A 279 -8.20 -1.08 6.14
CA GLN A 279 -7.97 -1.91 7.32
C GLN A 279 -8.06 -3.39 6.99
N ALA A 280 -8.91 -3.82 6.06
CA ALA A 280 -9.03 -5.23 5.71
C ALA A 280 -7.71 -5.82 5.19
N CYS A 281 -6.86 -5.01 4.56
CA CYS A 281 -5.53 -5.41 4.10
C CYS A 281 -4.41 -5.02 5.07
N HIS A 282 -4.41 -3.78 5.59
CA HIS A 282 -3.30 -3.22 6.36
C HIS A 282 -3.41 -3.42 7.88
N VAL A 283 -4.59 -3.78 8.37
CA VAL A 283 -4.87 -4.16 9.77
C VAL A 283 -5.56 -5.53 9.76
N PRO A 284 -4.86 -6.59 9.31
CA PRO A 284 -5.47 -7.88 9.06
C PRO A 284 -6.13 -8.41 10.33
N ARG A 285 -7.29 -9.05 10.16
CA ARG A 285 -8.09 -9.53 11.27
C ARG A 285 -7.96 -11.03 11.46
N ILE A 286 -7.94 -11.45 12.72
CA ILE A 286 -8.12 -12.85 13.13
C ILE A 286 -9.48 -13.01 13.78
N ASP A 287 -10.08 -14.19 13.64
CA ASP A 287 -11.39 -14.49 14.22
C ASP A 287 -11.30 -15.06 15.64
N ASP A 288 -10.08 -15.26 16.14
CA ASP A 288 -9.77 -15.69 17.50
C ASP A 288 -10.35 -14.74 18.55
N ALA A 289 -10.81 -15.29 19.67
CA ALA A 289 -11.34 -14.51 20.78
C ALA A 289 -10.22 -13.93 21.66
N VAL A 290 -9.69 -12.76 21.31
CA VAL A 290 -8.56 -12.12 22.02
C VAL A 290 -9.03 -11.25 23.17
N VAL A 291 -8.51 -11.47 24.38
CA VAL A 291 -8.75 -10.56 25.52
C VAL A 291 -7.93 -9.29 25.33
N ILE A 292 -8.60 -8.15 25.16
CA ILE A 292 -7.98 -6.90 24.67
C ILE A 292 -7.30 -6.05 25.76
N SER A 293 -7.23 -6.51 27.01
CA SER A 293 -6.55 -5.78 28.08
C SER A 293 -5.99 -6.73 29.12
N ALA A 294 -4.71 -6.57 29.43
CA ALA A 294 -4.03 -7.23 30.54
C ALA A 294 -4.57 -6.73 31.90
N ASN A 295 -4.20 -7.45 32.97
CA ASN A 295 -4.53 -7.15 34.37
C ASN A 295 -5.98 -7.38 34.83
N TYR A 296 -6.87 -7.85 33.95
CA TYR A 296 -8.29 -8.09 34.28
C TYR A 296 -8.77 -9.47 33.84
N LEU A 297 -8.56 -10.48 34.69
CA LEU A 297 -8.89 -11.90 34.42
C LEU A 297 -10.37 -12.21 34.15
N PHE A 298 -11.28 -11.27 34.43
CA PHE A 298 -12.71 -11.44 34.16
C PHE A 298 -13.12 -10.96 32.76
N LEU A 299 -12.22 -10.31 32.01
CA LEU A 299 -12.50 -9.87 30.65
C LEU A 299 -12.65 -11.08 29.73
N GLN A 300 -13.58 -10.96 28.80
CA GLN A 300 -13.81 -11.96 27.75
C GLN A 300 -13.16 -11.51 26.46
N GLY A 301 -12.75 -12.48 25.65
CA GLY A 301 -12.17 -12.24 24.34
C GLY A 301 -13.15 -11.54 23.39
N ARG A 302 -12.60 -10.76 22.45
CA ARG A 302 -13.32 -10.07 21.37
C ARG A 302 -12.85 -10.62 20.03
N SER A 303 -13.80 -10.71 19.10
CA SER A 303 -13.57 -11.15 17.73
C SER A 303 -14.52 -10.40 16.78
N PRO A 304 -14.09 -10.05 15.55
CA PRO A 304 -12.73 -10.24 15.02
C PRO A 304 -11.74 -9.25 15.66
N TYR A 305 -10.46 -9.64 15.75
CA TYR A 305 -9.37 -8.85 16.34
C TYR A 305 -8.40 -8.33 15.29
N GLY A 306 -8.11 -7.02 15.31
CA GLY A 306 -7.27 -6.34 14.30
C GLY A 306 -5.80 -6.27 14.71
N LEU A 307 -4.94 -6.87 13.90
CA LEU A 307 -3.50 -6.85 14.09
C LEU A 307 -2.92 -5.53 13.57
N HIS A 308 -2.20 -4.79 14.41
CA HIS A 308 -1.72 -3.43 14.12
C HIS A 308 -0.44 -3.44 13.25
N HIS A 309 -0.47 -4.26 12.20
CA HIS A 309 0.68 -4.54 11.34
C HIS A 309 1.11 -3.35 10.48
N PHE A 310 0.13 -2.60 9.93
CA PHE A 310 0.34 -1.44 9.03
C PHE A 310 1.40 -1.66 7.96
N ALA A 311 1.46 -2.87 7.40
CA ALA A 311 2.47 -3.23 6.42
C ALA A 311 2.28 -2.39 5.16
N GLY A 312 3.34 -1.70 4.75
CA GLY A 312 3.47 -1.02 3.46
C GLY A 312 4.63 -1.62 2.66
N ALA A 313 5.07 -0.95 1.60
CA ALA A 313 6.12 -1.45 0.72
C ALA A 313 7.57 -1.06 1.15
N ASN A 314 7.73 -0.17 2.13
CA ASN A 314 9.01 0.49 2.41
C ASN A 314 9.97 -0.33 3.29
N SER A 315 10.35 -1.54 2.85
CA SER A 315 11.32 -2.40 3.56
C SER A 315 12.68 -1.72 3.72
N PHE A 316 13.12 -0.96 2.71
CA PHE A 316 14.38 -0.20 2.75
C PHE A 316 14.49 0.68 3.99
N MET A 317 13.47 1.51 4.26
CA MET A 317 13.51 2.36 5.45
C MET A 317 13.37 1.55 6.73
N LEU A 318 12.57 0.47 6.75
CA LEU A 318 12.48 -0.40 7.93
C LEU A 318 13.84 -1.02 8.29
N GLU A 319 14.61 -1.48 7.31
CA GLU A 319 15.97 -1.99 7.51
C GLU A 319 16.95 -0.88 7.94
N LEU A 320 16.87 0.30 7.32
CA LEU A 320 17.68 1.45 7.73
C LEU A 320 17.39 1.87 9.18
N LEU A 321 16.12 1.94 9.57
CA LEU A 321 15.69 2.22 10.95
C LEU A 321 16.23 1.14 11.90
N LYS A 322 16.05 -0.14 11.58
CA LYS A 322 16.58 -1.27 12.35
C LYS A 322 18.10 -1.18 12.56
N ASN A 323 18.85 -0.81 11.53
CA ASN A 323 20.31 -0.72 11.61
C ASN A 323 20.81 0.53 12.35
N ASN A 324 19.94 1.51 12.62
CA ASN A 324 20.29 2.78 13.23
C ASN A 324 19.46 3.10 14.50
N MET A 325 18.86 2.09 15.13
CA MET A 325 17.93 2.24 16.27
C MET A 325 18.48 3.14 17.39
N THR A 326 19.72 2.93 17.82
CA THR A 326 20.33 3.72 18.90
C THR A 326 20.57 5.17 18.49
N GLN A 327 21.04 5.41 17.27
CA GLN A 327 21.29 6.76 16.77
C GLN A 327 19.99 7.55 16.59
N LEU A 328 18.92 6.87 16.18
CA LEU A 328 17.61 7.46 15.96
C LEU A 328 16.72 7.47 17.23
N ALA A 329 17.18 6.87 18.33
CA ALA A 329 16.44 6.72 19.58
C ALA A 329 15.07 6.02 19.40
N LEU A 330 15.05 4.93 18.63
CA LEU A 330 13.84 4.15 18.38
C LEU A 330 13.50 3.24 19.56
N THR A 331 12.21 2.97 19.73
CA THR A 331 11.67 2.20 20.87
C THR A 331 11.48 0.71 20.55
N ALA A 332 11.38 0.37 19.26
CA ALA A 332 11.37 -1.01 18.79
C ALA A 332 12.77 -1.63 18.82
N ASP A 333 12.83 -2.93 19.11
CA ASP A 333 14.06 -3.73 18.97
C ASP A 333 14.11 -4.46 17.62
N SER A 334 15.19 -5.22 17.40
CA SER A 334 15.41 -5.94 16.15
C SER A 334 14.33 -6.99 15.83
N VAL A 335 13.74 -7.63 16.85
CA VAL A 335 12.71 -8.67 16.64
C VAL A 335 11.42 -8.03 16.15
N HIS A 336 11.05 -6.89 16.71
CA HIS A 336 9.90 -6.11 16.23
C HIS A 336 10.09 -5.67 14.78
N PHE A 337 11.28 -5.18 14.41
CA PHE A 337 11.58 -4.81 13.02
C PHE A 337 11.58 -6.01 12.09
N ASP A 338 12.18 -7.14 12.50
CA ASP A 338 12.21 -8.36 11.70
C ASP A 338 10.79 -8.87 11.37
N SER A 339 9.87 -8.81 12.34
CA SER A 339 8.47 -9.13 12.12
C SER A 339 7.82 -8.19 11.09
N THR A 340 7.99 -6.88 11.24
CA THR A 340 7.41 -5.88 10.32
C THR A 340 8.01 -5.97 8.92
N ILE A 341 9.32 -6.18 8.79
CA ILE A 341 9.98 -6.40 7.50
C ILE A 341 9.43 -7.67 6.84
N ALA A 342 9.28 -8.77 7.58
CA ALA A 342 8.72 -10.00 7.05
C ALA A 342 7.26 -9.84 6.56
N ARG A 343 6.44 -9.04 7.26
CA ARG A 343 5.08 -8.69 6.85
C ARG A 343 5.08 -7.83 5.57
N THR A 344 5.95 -6.83 5.50
CA THR A 344 6.13 -5.97 4.31
C THR A 344 6.57 -6.78 3.09
N LEU A 345 7.58 -7.64 3.22
CA LEU A 345 8.07 -8.47 2.11
C LEU A 345 6.99 -9.43 1.63
N ARG A 346 6.25 -10.07 2.54
CA ARG A 346 5.12 -10.94 2.19
C ARG A 346 4.03 -10.20 1.42
N MET A 347 3.65 -9.00 1.88
CA MET A 347 2.66 -8.18 1.18
C MET A 347 3.13 -7.83 -0.23
N LEU A 348 4.38 -7.40 -0.39
CA LEU A 348 4.97 -7.11 -1.69
C LEU A 348 4.98 -8.33 -2.62
N GLN A 349 5.43 -9.48 -2.12
CA GLN A 349 5.69 -10.67 -2.93
C GLN A 349 4.46 -11.52 -3.26
N VAL A 350 3.40 -11.38 -2.46
CA VAL A 350 2.22 -12.27 -2.53
C VAL A 350 0.96 -11.49 -2.89
N ASN A 351 0.79 -10.27 -2.38
CA ASN A 351 -0.50 -9.57 -2.41
C ASN A 351 -0.50 -8.29 -3.26
N SER A 352 0.61 -7.93 -3.90
CA SER A 352 0.71 -6.64 -4.62
C SER A 352 0.52 -6.75 -6.12
N LEU A 353 1.02 -7.82 -6.74
CA LEU A 353 1.09 -7.92 -8.20
C LEU A 353 1.02 -9.38 -8.68
N LEU A 354 0.24 -9.64 -9.72
CA LEU A 354 0.40 -10.83 -10.57
C LEU A 354 1.23 -10.46 -11.81
N LEU A 355 2.04 -11.42 -12.25
CA LEU A 355 2.89 -11.30 -13.42
C LEU A 355 2.69 -12.55 -14.26
N ASP A 356 2.45 -12.36 -15.55
CA ASP A 356 2.42 -13.41 -16.56
C ASP A 356 3.31 -12.98 -17.73
N ALA A 357 3.95 -13.96 -18.39
CA ALA A 357 4.76 -13.69 -19.57
C ALA A 357 4.59 -14.83 -20.58
N GLU A 358 4.49 -14.50 -21.86
CA GLU A 358 4.39 -15.48 -22.93
C GLU A 358 5.11 -15.06 -24.22
N MET A 359 5.45 -16.06 -25.04
CA MET A 359 5.91 -15.84 -26.40
C MET A 359 4.69 -15.63 -27.30
N ALA A 360 4.41 -14.39 -27.66
CA ALA A 360 3.29 -14.01 -28.52
C ALA A 360 3.51 -14.50 -29.96
N ASP A 361 4.71 -14.25 -30.49
CA ASP A 361 5.15 -14.70 -31.82
C ASP A 361 6.68 -14.77 -31.87
N ARG A 362 7.24 -15.46 -32.86
CA ARG A 362 8.68 -15.54 -33.06
C ARG A 362 9.02 -15.72 -34.53
N SER A 363 10.01 -14.95 -35.00
CA SER A 363 10.69 -15.10 -36.29
C SER A 363 12.19 -15.37 -36.08
N ALA A 364 12.95 -15.61 -37.15
CA ALA A 364 14.41 -15.62 -37.09
C ALA A 364 15.01 -14.24 -36.74
N ASP A 365 14.22 -13.17 -36.91
CA ASP A 365 14.63 -11.79 -36.69
C ASP A 365 14.19 -11.27 -35.31
N THR A 366 13.01 -11.65 -34.83
CA THR A 366 12.40 -11.05 -33.63
C THR A 366 11.60 -12.08 -32.83
N ALA A 367 11.79 -12.09 -31.51
CA ALA A 367 10.87 -12.72 -30.56
C ALA A 367 9.95 -11.64 -30.00
N PHE A 368 8.64 -11.86 -30.10
CA PHE A 368 7.60 -11.01 -29.56
C PHE A 368 7.16 -11.63 -28.24
N ILE A 369 7.48 -10.96 -27.13
CA ILE A 369 7.22 -11.44 -25.78
C ILE A 369 6.30 -10.44 -25.10
N ASP A 370 5.16 -10.92 -24.61
CA ASP A 370 4.20 -10.10 -23.88
C ASP A 370 4.40 -10.35 -22.38
N VAL A 371 4.57 -9.28 -21.60
CA VAL A 371 4.68 -9.32 -20.14
C VAL A 371 3.49 -8.59 -19.55
N ARG A 372 2.53 -9.34 -19.01
CA ARG A 372 1.31 -8.81 -18.40
C ARG A 372 1.49 -8.62 -16.90
N LEU A 373 1.17 -7.42 -16.43
CA LEU A 373 1.14 -7.04 -15.03
C LEU A 373 -0.32 -6.84 -14.61
N THR A 374 -0.70 -7.38 -13.44
CA THR A 374 -2.03 -7.15 -12.85
C THR A 374 -1.87 -6.65 -11.43
N ASN A 375 -2.38 -5.45 -11.16
CA ASN A 375 -2.35 -4.84 -9.84
C ASN A 375 -3.39 -5.51 -8.92
N LEU A 376 -2.93 -5.99 -7.76
CA LEU A 376 -3.79 -6.57 -6.72
C LEU A 376 -4.08 -5.60 -5.58
N ALA A 377 -3.41 -4.45 -5.55
CA ALA A 377 -3.70 -3.40 -4.59
C ALA A 377 -4.97 -2.65 -5.00
N GLY A 378 -5.76 -2.24 -4.01
CA GLY A 378 -6.93 -1.40 -4.23
C GLY A 378 -6.60 0.06 -4.53
N HIS A 379 -5.36 0.41 -4.87
CA HIS A 379 -4.90 1.76 -5.23
C HIS A 379 -3.80 1.61 -6.28
N LYS A 380 -3.18 2.71 -6.76
CA LYS A 380 -2.10 2.55 -7.75
C LYS A 380 -0.93 1.75 -7.17
N PHE A 381 -0.19 1.01 -7.99
CA PHE A 381 1.02 0.32 -7.59
C PHE A 381 2.24 0.88 -8.35
N PRO A 382 3.23 1.46 -7.65
CA PRO A 382 3.25 1.77 -6.21
C PRO A 382 2.57 3.09 -5.83
N SER A 383 1.69 3.11 -4.81
CA SER A 383 1.06 4.36 -4.33
C SER A 383 1.95 5.14 -3.34
N GLY A 384 1.49 6.34 -2.96
CA GLY A 384 2.06 7.19 -1.93
C GLY A 384 3.13 8.14 -2.46
N TYR A 385 4.22 8.27 -1.70
CA TYR A 385 5.27 9.27 -1.92
C TYR A 385 5.91 9.18 -3.33
N PRO A 386 6.12 10.30 -4.06
CA PRO A 386 6.57 10.26 -5.47
C PRO A 386 7.92 9.55 -5.74
N ALA A 387 8.77 9.35 -4.73
CA ALA A 387 10.02 8.60 -4.90
C ALA A 387 9.82 7.10 -5.19
N ARG A 388 8.63 6.53 -4.93
CA ARG A 388 8.40 5.08 -5.09
C ARG A 388 8.30 4.72 -6.56
N ARG A 389 8.96 3.63 -6.96
CA ARG A 389 8.86 3.08 -8.31
C ARG A 389 8.86 1.55 -8.34
N ALA A 390 8.27 1.00 -9.38
CA ALA A 390 8.45 -0.38 -9.78
C ALA A 390 9.00 -0.44 -11.21
N PHE A 391 9.76 -1.47 -11.57
CA PHE A 391 10.30 -1.61 -12.93
C PHE A 391 10.38 -3.07 -13.35
N VAL A 392 10.29 -3.31 -14.65
CA VAL A 392 10.33 -4.65 -15.26
C VAL A 392 11.75 -4.97 -15.71
N GLU A 393 12.29 -6.09 -15.23
CA GLU A 393 13.49 -6.72 -15.79
C GLU A 393 13.06 -7.85 -16.73
N LEU A 394 13.54 -7.84 -17.97
CA LEU A 394 13.40 -8.96 -18.89
C LEU A 394 14.78 -9.51 -19.23
N LEU A 395 14.96 -10.82 -19.09
CA LEU A 395 16.15 -11.55 -19.50
C LEU A 395 15.75 -12.67 -20.47
N VAL A 396 16.36 -12.66 -21.65
CA VAL A 396 16.14 -13.67 -22.70
C VAL A 396 17.45 -14.39 -22.97
N LEU A 397 17.44 -15.71 -22.83
CA LEU A 397 18.61 -16.57 -22.89
C LEU A 397 18.46 -17.61 -24.01
N ASP A 398 19.60 -18.01 -24.57
CA ASP A 398 19.68 -19.09 -25.53
C ASP A 398 19.69 -20.48 -24.86
N ALA A 399 19.85 -21.55 -25.64
CA ALA A 399 19.83 -22.92 -25.14
C ALA A 399 21.05 -23.30 -24.26
N MET A 400 22.12 -22.51 -24.31
CA MET A 400 23.34 -22.68 -23.50
C MET A 400 23.33 -21.79 -22.25
N GLY A 401 22.36 -20.88 -22.13
CA GLY A 401 22.26 -19.90 -21.05
C GLY A 401 22.95 -18.57 -21.37
N ASP A 402 23.37 -18.33 -22.62
CA ASP A 402 23.95 -17.07 -23.04
C ASP A 402 22.84 -16.02 -23.27
N THR A 403 23.12 -14.76 -22.93
CA THR A 403 22.13 -13.66 -23.05
C THR A 403 21.91 -13.27 -24.51
N LEU A 404 20.66 -13.37 -24.97
CA LEU A 404 20.19 -12.83 -26.25
C LEU A 404 19.70 -11.38 -26.09
N PHE A 405 19.00 -11.10 -25.00
CA PHE A 405 18.50 -9.77 -24.67
C PHE A 405 18.37 -9.58 -23.16
N LYS A 406 18.58 -8.35 -22.70
CA LYS A 406 18.31 -7.94 -21.33
C LYS A 406 17.84 -6.49 -21.31
N SER A 407 16.85 -6.18 -20.46
CA SER A 407 16.41 -4.82 -20.15
C SER A 407 16.02 -4.75 -18.66
N GLY A 408 16.13 -3.56 -18.06
CA GLY A 408 15.67 -3.31 -16.69
C GLY A 408 16.48 -3.96 -15.57
N ARG A 409 17.76 -4.28 -15.83
CA ARG A 409 18.69 -4.66 -14.76
C ARG A 409 19.05 -3.44 -13.91
N TRP A 410 19.67 -3.67 -12.77
CA TRP A 410 20.19 -2.60 -11.92
C TRP A 410 21.66 -2.82 -11.58
N GLY A 411 22.41 -1.71 -11.46
CA GLY A 411 23.86 -1.69 -11.26
C GLY A 411 24.27 -1.74 -9.79
N SER A 412 25.57 -1.82 -9.52
CA SER A 412 26.08 -1.88 -8.14
C SER A 412 25.79 -0.64 -7.28
N ASP A 413 25.35 0.45 -7.90
CA ASP A 413 24.89 1.68 -7.25
C ASP A 413 23.35 1.72 -7.05
N TYR A 414 22.67 0.60 -7.33
CA TYR A 414 21.22 0.44 -7.27
C TYR A 414 20.43 1.30 -8.27
N SER A 415 21.11 1.89 -9.26
CA SER A 415 20.47 2.56 -10.39
C SER A 415 19.97 1.53 -11.41
N VAL A 416 18.90 1.84 -12.13
CA VAL A 416 18.36 0.98 -13.19
C VAL A 416 19.17 1.26 -14.47
N GLU A 417 19.75 0.20 -15.05
CA GLU A 417 20.42 0.25 -16.37
C GLU A 417 19.39 0.64 -17.43
N GLY A 418 19.74 1.55 -18.35
CA GLY A 418 18.81 2.05 -19.38
C GLY A 418 17.97 3.26 -18.96
N HIS A 419 17.94 3.63 -17.67
CA HIS A 419 17.18 4.81 -17.23
C HIS A 419 17.77 6.13 -17.76
N ASP A 420 17.02 6.82 -18.61
CA ASP A 420 17.30 8.10 -19.25
C ASP A 420 17.65 9.18 -18.24
N ALA A 421 18.46 10.16 -18.69
CA ALA A 421 19.03 11.20 -17.84
C ALA A 421 17.96 11.98 -17.07
N GLU A 422 16.86 12.35 -17.72
CA GLU A 422 15.76 13.09 -17.10
C GLU A 422 14.80 12.14 -16.38
N TRP A 423 14.09 11.29 -17.12
CA TRP A 423 13.16 10.26 -16.64
C TRP A 423 12.75 9.35 -17.81
N GLU A 424 12.34 8.11 -17.53
CA GLU A 424 11.90 7.16 -18.57
C GLU A 424 10.47 7.42 -19.03
N PRO A 425 10.15 7.43 -20.33
CA PRO A 425 8.76 7.45 -20.78
C PRO A 425 8.02 6.15 -20.41
N HIS A 426 6.71 6.12 -20.63
CA HIS A 426 5.98 4.86 -20.63
C HIS A 426 6.24 4.14 -21.97
N TYR A 427 6.63 2.87 -21.91
CA TYR A 427 6.81 2.00 -23.07
C TYR A 427 5.69 0.95 -23.15
N ASP A 428 4.83 1.13 -24.16
CA ASP A 428 3.94 0.08 -24.67
C ASP A 428 4.78 -1.04 -25.31
N VAL A 429 5.76 -0.66 -26.14
CA VAL A 429 6.64 -1.62 -26.81
C VAL A 429 8.14 -1.29 -26.67
N ILE A 430 8.91 -2.22 -26.09
CA ILE A 430 10.37 -2.17 -25.91
C ILE A 430 11.08 -2.92 -27.05
N ARG A 431 12.03 -2.25 -27.72
CA ARG A 431 12.85 -2.78 -28.84
C ARG A 431 14.34 -2.79 -28.54
N SER A 432 14.79 -2.00 -27.57
CA SER A 432 16.20 -1.84 -27.24
C SER A 432 16.51 -2.30 -25.81
N PRO A 433 17.70 -2.86 -25.55
CA PRO A 433 18.18 -3.11 -24.18
C PRO A 433 18.26 -1.87 -23.29
N ASP A 434 18.36 -0.68 -23.90
CA ASP A 434 18.45 0.60 -23.19
C ASP A 434 17.08 1.20 -22.84
N GLU A 435 15.96 0.60 -23.28
CA GLU A 435 14.60 1.04 -22.93
C GLU A 435 14.07 0.21 -21.76
N VAL A 436 13.53 0.84 -20.72
CA VAL A 436 13.03 0.14 -19.53
C VAL A 436 11.64 0.62 -19.10
N GLN A 437 10.72 -0.32 -18.91
CA GLN A 437 9.43 0.03 -18.33
C GLN A 437 9.57 0.30 -16.83
N ILE A 438 9.38 1.57 -16.45
CA ILE A 438 9.34 2.03 -15.06
C ILE A 438 7.96 2.62 -14.75
N TYR A 439 7.30 2.07 -13.74
CA TYR A 439 6.06 2.56 -13.15
C TYR A 439 6.37 3.52 -12.00
N GLU A 440 6.18 4.81 -12.24
CA GLU A 440 6.56 5.87 -11.31
C GLU A 440 5.72 7.14 -11.51
N MET A 441 5.81 8.04 -10.53
CA MET A 441 5.34 9.42 -10.67
C MET A 441 6.56 10.34 -10.88
N VAL A 442 6.52 11.15 -11.94
CA VAL A 442 7.49 12.21 -12.20
C VAL A 442 6.77 13.55 -12.12
N ILE A 443 7.29 14.43 -11.26
CA ILE A 443 6.70 15.73 -10.99
C ILE A 443 7.52 16.83 -11.65
N GLY A 444 6.83 17.84 -12.17
CA GLY A 444 7.40 19.00 -12.85
C GLY A 444 7.11 20.28 -12.07
N ASP A 445 8.03 21.23 -12.14
CA ASP A 445 7.85 22.57 -11.62
C ASP A 445 7.00 23.45 -12.55
N VAL A 446 6.83 24.72 -12.19
CA VAL A 446 6.06 25.72 -12.97
C VAL A 446 6.62 26.01 -14.37
N ASN A 447 7.86 25.58 -14.68
CA ASN A 447 8.44 25.68 -16.02
C ASN A 447 8.28 24.39 -16.84
N GLY A 448 7.80 23.31 -16.22
CA GLY A 448 7.76 21.97 -16.81
C GLY A 448 9.07 21.19 -16.66
N ASP A 449 10.02 21.68 -15.85
CA ASP A 449 11.26 20.99 -15.57
C ASP A 449 11.05 19.96 -14.45
N LYS A 450 11.68 18.79 -14.55
CA LYS A 450 11.62 17.77 -13.49
C LYS A 450 12.16 18.34 -12.18
N THR A 451 11.43 18.11 -11.08
CA THR A 451 11.90 18.43 -9.73
C THR A 451 11.62 17.30 -8.75
N THR A 452 12.35 17.22 -7.64
CA THR A 452 11.95 16.41 -6.48
C THR A 452 11.44 17.27 -5.32
N VAL A 453 11.51 18.61 -5.43
CA VAL A 453 11.05 19.58 -4.42
C VAL A 453 9.54 19.64 -4.45
N LEU A 454 8.90 19.23 -3.36
CA LEU A 454 7.45 19.03 -3.30
C LEU A 454 6.69 20.35 -3.36
N GLU A 455 7.21 21.40 -2.73
CA GLU A 455 6.56 22.72 -2.77
C GLU A 455 6.59 23.35 -4.17
N ARG A 456 7.58 22.98 -5.00
CA ARG A 456 7.70 23.44 -6.39
C ARG A 456 6.87 22.62 -7.37
N ALA A 457 6.34 21.48 -6.96
CA ALA A 457 5.56 20.62 -7.84
C ALA A 457 4.30 21.34 -8.32
N ASP A 458 4.12 21.44 -9.63
CA ASP A 458 3.02 22.14 -10.27
C ASP A 458 2.22 21.22 -11.20
N SER A 459 2.88 20.26 -11.83
CA SER A 459 2.25 19.31 -12.75
C SER A 459 2.87 17.92 -12.65
N HIS A 460 2.11 16.90 -13.04
CA HIS A 460 2.66 15.58 -13.31
C HIS A 460 3.24 15.58 -14.72
N LEU A 461 4.53 15.26 -14.86
CA LEU A 461 5.15 14.99 -16.16
C LEU A 461 4.84 13.56 -16.62
N LYS A 462 4.72 12.65 -15.64
CA LYS A 462 4.35 11.24 -15.81
C LYS A 462 3.71 10.72 -14.53
N ASP A 463 2.66 9.93 -14.68
CA ASP A 463 2.11 9.04 -13.65
C ASP A 463 1.50 7.85 -14.37
N ASN A 464 2.35 6.88 -14.70
CA ASN A 464 1.97 5.64 -15.37
C ASN A 464 1.84 4.48 -14.38
N ARG A 465 1.83 4.74 -13.06
CA ARG A 465 1.75 3.70 -12.02
C ARG A 465 0.51 2.83 -12.26
N LEU A 466 0.65 1.52 -12.09
CA LEU A 466 -0.41 0.55 -12.41
C LEU A 466 -1.66 0.89 -11.60
N VAL A 467 -2.78 1.11 -12.26
CA VAL A 467 -4.04 1.46 -11.60
C VAL A 467 -4.74 0.22 -11.00
N PRO A 468 -5.63 0.36 -10.01
CA PRO A 468 -6.35 -0.78 -9.44
C PRO A 468 -7.47 -1.28 -10.37
N GLU A 469 -7.97 -2.49 -10.12
CA GLU A 469 -9.17 -3.00 -10.78
C GLU A 469 -10.37 -2.05 -10.56
N GLY A 470 -11.15 -1.83 -11.62
CA GLY A 470 -12.28 -0.90 -11.63
C GLY A 470 -11.93 0.57 -11.85
N PHE A 471 -10.65 0.92 -11.94
CA PHE A 471 -10.23 2.30 -12.14
C PHE A 471 -10.79 2.88 -13.43
N SER A 472 -11.46 4.03 -13.33
CA SER A 472 -12.07 4.69 -14.49
C SER A 472 -11.63 6.13 -14.65
N THR A 473 -11.40 6.54 -15.90
CA THR A 473 -11.12 7.94 -16.26
C THR A 473 -12.36 8.83 -16.18
N SER A 474 -13.55 8.23 -16.06
CA SER A 474 -14.83 8.94 -15.87
C SER A 474 -15.25 9.07 -14.41
N HIS A 475 -14.50 8.47 -13.48
CA HIS A 475 -14.80 8.50 -12.06
C HIS A 475 -14.66 9.92 -11.48
N ILE A 476 -15.46 10.25 -10.45
CA ILE A 476 -15.46 11.60 -9.87
C ILE A 476 -14.11 12.00 -9.26
N SER A 477 -13.37 11.03 -8.73
CA SER A 477 -12.02 11.22 -8.16
C SER A 477 -10.90 11.18 -9.21
N TYR A 478 -11.21 11.14 -10.51
CA TYR A 478 -10.18 11.10 -11.56
C TYR A 478 -9.33 12.37 -11.60
N ASP A 479 -9.88 13.51 -11.20
CA ASP A 479 -9.18 14.80 -11.10
C ASP A 479 -7.93 14.77 -10.21
N THR A 480 -7.90 13.88 -9.21
CA THR A 480 -6.77 13.69 -8.29
C THR A 480 -5.97 12.42 -8.55
N THR A 481 -6.39 11.58 -9.50
CA THR A 481 -5.80 10.25 -9.74
C THR A 481 -5.37 10.03 -11.19
N GLN A 482 -5.22 11.12 -11.95
CA GLN A 482 -4.99 11.12 -13.39
C GLN A 482 -3.89 10.15 -13.84
N ILE A 483 -4.10 9.52 -14.99
CA ILE A 483 -3.04 8.79 -15.71
C ILE A 483 -2.35 9.81 -16.60
N VAL A 484 -1.02 9.93 -16.47
CA VAL A 484 -0.23 10.93 -17.18
C VAL A 484 0.97 10.28 -17.86
N GLY A 485 1.20 10.61 -19.14
CA GLY A 485 2.34 10.10 -19.90
C GLY A 485 2.15 8.69 -20.50
N VAL A 486 0.98 8.06 -20.35
CA VAL A 486 0.61 6.83 -21.09
C VAL A 486 -0.01 7.22 -22.44
N PRO A 487 0.55 6.78 -23.58
CA PRO A 487 0.00 7.11 -24.90
C PRO A 487 -1.40 6.55 -25.10
N VAL A 488 -2.29 7.30 -25.76
CA VAL A 488 -3.64 6.79 -26.11
C VAL A 488 -3.63 5.64 -27.13
N THR A 489 -2.48 5.35 -27.70
CA THR A 489 -2.24 4.23 -28.62
C THR A 489 -1.93 2.93 -27.90
N ASP A 490 -1.56 3.00 -26.64
CA ASP A 490 -1.51 1.85 -25.75
C ASP A 490 -2.96 1.43 -25.47
N LEU A 491 -3.30 0.22 -25.90
CA LEU A 491 -4.68 -0.30 -25.86
C LEU A 491 -4.91 -1.31 -24.75
N ASP A 492 -3.89 -1.65 -23.97
CA ASP A 492 -3.97 -2.65 -22.90
C ASP A 492 -3.70 -2.06 -21.52
N PHE A 493 -3.11 -0.85 -21.41
CA PHE A 493 -3.06 -0.13 -20.15
C PHE A 493 -4.47 0.13 -19.60
N ASN A 494 -4.75 -0.47 -18.44
CA ASN A 494 -6.05 -0.48 -17.77
C ASN A 494 -7.21 -0.93 -18.67
N ARG A 495 -6.96 -1.76 -19.67
CA ARG A 495 -8.00 -2.34 -20.53
C ARG A 495 -7.94 -3.85 -20.57
N ASP A 496 -9.11 -4.48 -20.66
CA ASP A 496 -9.21 -5.93 -20.89
C ASP A 496 -9.07 -6.28 -22.38
N ASP A 497 -9.05 -7.57 -22.71
CA ASP A 497 -8.93 -8.07 -24.08
C ASP A 497 -10.07 -7.61 -25.02
N MET A 498 -11.17 -7.08 -24.48
CA MET A 498 -12.28 -6.49 -25.23
C MET A 498 -12.17 -4.96 -25.36
N GLY A 499 -11.11 -4.36 -24.82
CA GLY A 499 -10.85 -2.92 -24.79
C GLY A 499 -11.64 -2.16 -23.72
N VAL A 500 -12.27 -2.86 -22.77
CA VAL A 500 -13.05 -2.27 -21.68
C VAL A 500 -12.09 -1.74 -20.61
N GLU A 501 -12.28 -0.47 -20.22
CA GLU A 501 -11.48 0.19 -19.17
C GLU A 501 -11.76 -0.42 -17.79
N GLY A 502 -10.76 -0.42 -16.91
CA GLY A 502 -10.88 -0.82 -15.51
C GLY A 502 -10.33 -2.21 -15.22
N SER A 503 -9.44 -2.74 -16.07
CA SER A 503 -8.83 -4.05 -15.83
C SER A 503 -7.80 -4.04 -14.69
N GLY A 504 -7.20 -2.88 -14.37
CA GLY A 504 -6.07 -2.80 -13.44
C GLY A 504 -4.81 -3.50 -13.95
N THR A 505 -4.67 -3.64 -15.28
CA THR A 505 -3.56 -4.34 -15.93
C THR A 505 -2.75 -3.45 -16.86
N ASP A 506 -1.59 -3.93 -17.28
CA ASP A 506 -0.76 -3.39 -18.35
C ASP A 506 -0.02 -4.54 -19.04
N ILE A 507 0.22 -4.46 -20.35
CA ILE A 507 1.02 -5.44 -21.10
C ILE A 507 2.22 -4.73 -21.74
N VAL A 508 3.41 -5.05 -21.26
CA VAL A 508 4.63 -4.54 -21.89
C VAL A 508 5.03 -5.50 -23.01
N HIS A 509 5.03 -5.02 -24.24
CA HIS A 509 5.41 -5.79 -25.41
C HIS A 509 6.91 -5.66 -25.68
N TYR A 510 7.62 -6.78 -25.74
CA TYR A 510 9.05 -6.81 -26.06
C TYR A 510 9.28 -7.36 -27.46
N HIS A 511 10.01 -6.61 -28.27
CA HIS A 511 10.45 -6.99 -29.60
C HIS A 511 11.96 -7.28 -29.54
N VAL A 512 12.29 -8.51 -29.18
CA VAL A 512 13.66 -8.92 -28.91
C VAL A 512 14.37 -9.32 -30.20
N PRO A 513 15.48 -8.66 -30.59
CA PRO A 513 16.21 -9.00 -31.80
C PRO A 513 16.89 -10.38 -31.64
N MET A 514 16.50 -11.33 -32.47
CA MET A 514 17.02 -12.71 -32.43
C MET A 514 18.31 -12.88 -33.20
N ASN A 515 18.64 -11.94 -34.09
CA ASN A 515 19.88 -11.96 -34.89
C ASN A 515 20.14 -13.31 -35.61
N GLY A 516 19.07 -13.96 -36.09
CA GLY A 516 19.12 -15.27 -36.75
C GLY A 516 19.11 -16.48 -35.81
N TYR A 517 18.99 -16.29 -34.49
CA TYR A 517 18.93 -17.39 -33.53
C TYR A 517 17.57 -18.10 -33.54
N THR A 518 17.57 -19.37 -33.96
CA THR A 518 16.38 -20.21 -34.13
C THR A 518 16.29 -21.39 -33.16
N GLY A 519 17.18 -21.43 -32.14
CA GLY A 519 17.20 -22.46 -31.10
C GLY A 519 16.18 -22.22 -29.98
N LEU A 520 16.26 -23.00 -28.90
CA LEU A 520 15.40 -22.80 -27.73
C LEU A 520 15.67 -21.46 -27.06
N VAL A 521 14.62 -20.81 -26.55
CA VAL A 521 14.72 -19.53 -25.84
C VAL A 521 14.13 -19.69 -24.45
N SER A 522 14.88 -19.31 -23.42
CA SER A 522 14.37 -19.14 -22.06
C SER A 522 14.12 -17.67 -21.80
N VAL A 523 12.94 -17.35 -21.25
CA VAL A 523 12.54 -16.00 -20.90
C VAL A 523 12.31 -15.94 -19.40
N GLU A 524 12.94 -14.98 -18.74
CA GLU A 524 12.72 -14.63 -17.34
C GLU A 524 12.24 -13.19 -17.27
N ALA A 525 11.04 -12.97 -16.71
CA ALA A 525 10.51 -11.64 -16.43
C ALA A 525 10.40 -11.46 -14.92
N ARG A 526 10.89 -10.32 -14.41
CA ARG A 526 10.83 -9.95 -13.00
C ARG A 526 10.30 -8.54 -12.84
N VAL A 527 9.53 -8.31 -11.78
CA VAL A 527 9.16 -6.96 -11.35
C VAL A 527 9.83 -6.65 -10.04
N TRP A 528 10.51 -5.51 -10.01
CA TRP A 528 11.26 -5.02 -8.86
C TRP A 528 10.60 -3.77 -8.29
N TYR A 529 10.69 -3.59 -6.97
CA TYR A 529 10.22 -2.40 -6.28
C TYR A 529 11.38 -1.65 -5.62
N GLN A 530 11.41 -0.33 -5.73
CA GLN A 530 12.42 0.51 -5.09
C GLN A 530 11.76 1.67 -4.33
N SER A 531 12.08 1.77 -3.03
CA SER A 531 11.52 2.81 -2.16
C SER A 531 12.24 4.14 -2.32
N ALA A 532 13.57 4.12 -2.34
CA ALA A 532 14.42 5.31 -2.30
C ALA A 532 15.46 5.26 -3.43
N PRO A 533 15.05 5.51 -4.69
CA PRO A 533 15.95 5.45 -5.84
C PRO A 533 17.14 6.42 -5.69
N PRO A 534 18.37 6.01 -6.05
CA PRO A 534 19.56 6.85 -5.93
C PRO A 534 19.37 8.24 -6.57
N ARG A 535 18.84 8.29 -7.79
CA ARG A 535 18.63 9.55 -8.53
C ARG A 535 17.62 10.49 -7.86
N TRP A 536 16.62 9.96 -7.15
CA TRP A 536 15.70 10.81 -6.38
C TRP A 536 16.44 11.52 -5.24
N MET A 537 17.45 10.87 -4.65
CA MET A 537 18.18 11.40 -3.50
C MET A 537 19.25 12.44 -3.88
N GLU A 538 19.70 12.46 -5.14
CA GLU A 538 20.81 13.31 -5.60
C GLU A 538 20.57 14.80 -5.34
N GLU A 539 19.37 15.32 -5.66
CA GLU A 539 19.04 16.73 -5.47
C GLU A 539 19.12 17.12 -3.99
N MET A 540 18.53 16.32 -3.10
CA MET A 540 18.59 16.53 -1.66
C MET A 540 20.02 16.43 -1.11
N PHE A 541 20.80 15.45 -1.57
CA PHE A 541 22.19 15.27 -1.15
C PHE A 541 23.15 16.34 -1.71
N ALA A 542 22.70 17.23 -2.60
CA ALA A 542 23.49 18.40 -2.98
C ALA A 542 23.52 19.48 -1.88
N PHE A 543 22.57 19.45 -0.94
CA PHE A 543 22.48 20.38 0.20
C PHE A 543 23.24 19.84 1.43
N ASN A 544 23.36 20.65 2.49
CA ASN A 544 24.01 20.25 3.73
C ASN A 544 23.22 20.77 4.94
N SER A 545 22.85 19.86 5.83
CA SER A 545 22.30 20.11 7.16
C SER A 545 22.53 18.88 8.03
N ALA A 546 22.34 18.99 9.34
CA ALA A 546 22.52 17.84 10.23
C ALA A 546 21.62 16.66 9.83
N GLU A 547 20.37 16.94 9.42
CA GLU A 547 19.39 15.94 8.99
C GLU A 547 19.79 15.30 7.66
N ILE A 548 20.16 16.11 6.66
CA ILE A 548 20.55 15.63 5.33
C ILE A 548 21.84 14.81 5.42
N ASP A 549 22.84 15.28 6.16
CA ASP A 549 24.13 14.62 6.28
C ASP A 549 24.02 13.31 7.06
N SER A 550 23.22 13.29 8.13
CA SER A 550 22.92 12.06 8.88
C SER A 550 22.21 11.03 8.01
N PHE A 551 21.16 11.43 7.28
CA PHE A 551 20.44 10.50 6.40
C PHE A 551 21.34 10.00 5.26
N ARG A 552 22.17 10.87 4.68
CA ARG A 552 23.10 10.49 3.60
C ARG A 552 24.10 9.42 4.01
N ILE A 553 24.59 9.48 5.25
CA ILE A 553 25.48 8.44 5.80
C ILE A 553 24.71 7.13 5.92
N MET A 554 23.55 7.15 6.60
CA MET A 554 22.71 5.96 6.77
C MET A 554 22.29 5.33 5.43
N TYR A 555 21.94 6.16 4.44
CA TYR A 555 21.55 5.72 3.10
C TYR A 555 22.70 5.02 2.37
N LYS A 556 23.92 5.54 2.47
CA LYS A 556 25.11 4.94 1.83
C LYS A 556 25.55 3.63 2.49
N ASP A 557 25.29 3.49 3.79
CA ASP A 557 25.62 2.29 4.55
C ASP A 557 24.52 1.21 4.44
N ALA A 558 23.32 1.57 3.99
CA ALA A 558 22.19 0.66 3.83
C ALA A 558 22.29 -0.20 2.57
N ASP A 559 21.64 -1.37 2.59
CA ASP A 559 21.39 -2.16 1.39
C ASP A 559 20.28 -1.48 0.57
N GLY A 560 20.65 -0.96 -0.60
CA GLY A 560 19.74 -0.27 -1.52
C GLY A 560 19.10 -1.19 -2.57
N SER A 561 19.30 -2.51 -2.46
CA SER A 561 18.82 -3.49 -3.42
C SER A 561 17.30 -3.38 -3.62
N PRO A 562 16.81 -3.27 -4.86
CA PRO A 562 15.38 -3.37 -5.15
C PRO A 562 14.80 -4.69 -4.66
N VAL A 563 13.57 -4.66 -4.16
CA VAL A 563 12.86 -5.85 -3.67
C VAL A 563 12.20 -6.57 -4.84
N LEU A 564 12.45 -7.87 -4.99
CA LEU A 564 11.72 -8.68 -5.96
C LEU A 564 10.25 -8.77 -5.54
N VAL A 565 9.35 -8.31 -6.41
CA VAL A 565 7.90 -8.37 -6.24
C VAL A 565 7.36 -9.68 -6.80
N ARG A 566 7.68 -9.96 -8.06
CA ARG A 566 7.20 -11.16 -8.74
C ARG A 566 8.17 -11.57 -9.83
N GLU A 567 8.27 -12.87 -10.08
CA GLU A 567 9.00 -13.41 -11.23
C GLU A 567 8.20 -14.53 -11.91
N VAL A 568 8.39 -14.64 -13.22
CA VAL A 568 7.94 -15.76 -14.03
C VAL A 568 9.02 -16.16 -15.01
N GLN A 569 9.09 -17.46 -15.32
CA GLN A 569 10.02 -18.01 -16.28
C GLN A 569 9.31 -19.05 -17.14
N PHE A 570 9.60 -19.03 -18.44
CA PHE A 570 9.19 -20.09 -19.35
C PHE A 570 10.27 -20.36 -20.41
N THR A 571 10.18 -21.51 -21.05
CA THR A 571 11.03 -21.85 -22.20
C THR A 571 10.14 -22.02 -23.42
N ASP A 572 10.41 -21.22 -24.46
CA ASP A 572 9.84 -21.43 -25.77
C ASP A 572 10.53 -22.63 -26.43
N LEU A 573 9.74 -23.68 -26.70
CA LEU A 573 10.19 -24.92 -27.33
C LEU A 573 10.11 -24.86 -28.86
N SER A 574 9.67 -23.74 -29.43
CA SER A 574 9.67 -23.58 -30.89
C SER A 574 11.11 -23.60 -31.42
N VAL A 575 11.40 -24.56 -32.29
CA VAL A 575 12.71 -24.74 -32.96
C VAL A 575 12.46 -24.83 -34.46
N GLY A 576 13.24 -24.08 -35.24
CA GLY A 576 12.99 -23.97 -36.68
C GLY A 576 11.88 -22.95 -36.96
N VAL A 577 12.21 -21.68 -36.81
CA VAL A 577 11.36 -20.56 -37.18
C VAL A 577 11.52 -20.30 -38.68
N ASP A 578 11.17 -21.29 -39.49
CA ASP A 578 11.10 -21.12 -40.93
C ASP A 578 9.81 -20.35 -41.23
N ASP A 579 9.94 -19.20 -41.88
CA ASP A 579 8.83 -18.40 -42.37
C ASP A 579 7.96 -19.29 -43.27
N VAL A 580 6.86 -19.81 -42.72
CA VAL A 580 5.91 -20.68 -43.43
C VAL A 580 5.37 -19.98 -44.69
N ARG A 581 5.48 -18.63 -44.74
CA ARG A 581 5.18 -17.80 -45.91
C ARG A 581 6.22 -17.92 -47.04
N GLU A 582 7.50 -18.20 -46.75
CA GLU A 582 8.50 -18.53 -47.78
C GLU A 582 8.30 -19.92 -48.40
N LEU A 583 7.50 -20.78 -47.76
CA LEU A 583 7.01 -22.06 -48.29
C LEU A 583 5.63 -21.91 -48.96
N GLY A 584 5.16 -20.69 -49.23
CA GLY A 584 3.89 -20.42 -49.94
C GLY A 584 2.63 -20.97 -49.25
N VAL A 585 2.74 -21.41 -48.00
CA VAL A 585 1.65 -22.09 -47.32
C VAL A 585 0.63 -21.07 -46.80
N HIS A 586 -0.63 -21.29 -47.14
CA HIS A 586 -1.75 -20.49 -46.64
C HIS A 586 -2.65 -21.34 -45.74
N LEU A 587 -2.62 -21.07 -44.43
CA LEU A 587 -3.53 -21.63 -43.43
C LEU A 587 -4.63 -20.63 -43.10
N PHE A 588 -5.90 -21.00 -43.31
CA PHE A 588 -7.02 -20.13 -42.96
C PHE A 588 -8.34 -20.88 -42.71
N PRO A 589 -9.29 -20.26 -42.00
CA PRO A 589 -9.12 -19.08 -41.15
C PRO A 589 -8.33 -19.43 -39.86
N ASN A 590 -7.57 -18.48 -39.32
CA ASN A 590 -6.99 -18.56 -37.98
C ASN A 590 -7.34 -17.26 -37.23
N PRO A 591 -8.23 -17.29 -36.21
CA PRO A 591 -8.84 -18.47 -35.62
C PRO A 591 -9.88 -19.16 -36.53
N VAL A 592 -9.93 -20.50 -36.49
CA VAL A 592 -10.97 -21.33 -37.08
C VAL A 592 -12.27 -21.14 -36.28
N ARG A 593 -13.43 -21.05 -36.96
CA ARG A 593 -14.75 -20.93 -36.31
C ARG A 593 -15.76 -21.99 -36.76
N ASP A 594 -15.68 -22.40 -38.02
CA ASP A 594 -16.54 -23.45 -38.61
C ASP A 594 -16.02 -24.88 -38.34
N GLY A 595 -14.93 -25.01 -37.57
CA GLY A 595 -14.23 -26.26 -37.32
C GLY A 595 -13.46 -26.81 -38.52
N ILE A 596 -13.26 -26.02 -39.59
CA ILE A 596 -12.55 -26.43 -40.80
C ILE A 596 -11.32 -25.54 -41.01
N LEU A 597 -10.14 -26.12 -40.78
CA LEU A 597 -8.86 -25.54 -41.16
C LEU A 597 -8.60 -25.82 -42.65
N ARG A 598 -8.37 -24.77 -43.44
CA ARG A 598 -8.05 -24.87 -44.87
C ARG A 598 -6.56 -24.65 -45.03
N ILE A 599 -5.91 -25.65 -45.61
CA ILE A 599 -4.49 -25.65 -46.00
C ILE A 599 -4.46 -25.46 -47.50
N ARG A 600 -3.77 -24.43 -48.01
CA ARG A 600 -3.68 -24.13 -49.44
C ARG A 600 -2.24 -23.82 -49.85
N ASP A 601 -2.01 -23.99 -51.16
CA ASP A 601 -0.83 -23.53 -51.89
C ASP A 601 0.52 -24.05 -51.38
N LEU A 602 0.56 -25.27 -50.82
CA LEU A 602 1.81 -25.85 -50.33
C LEU A 602 2.94 -25.82 -51.37
N ASP A 603 4.13 -25.39 -50.97
CA ASP A 603 5.32 -25.47 -51.83
C ASP A 603 5.68 -26.92 -52.18
N PRO A 604 6.18 -27.18 -53.41
CA PRO A 604 6.62 -28.51 -53.83
C PRO A 604 7.68 -29.19 -52.96
N ARG A 605 8.39 -28.42 -52.14
CA ARG A 605 9.36 -28.91 -51.15
C ARG A 605 8.70 -29.62 -49.98
N ILE A 606 7.40 -29.44 -49.73
CA ILE A 606 6.68 -30.09 -48.63
C ILE A 606 6.29 -31.51 -49.02
N ASP A 607 6.70 -32.48 -48.21
CA ASP A 607 6.37 -33.91 -48.37
C ASP A 607 5.20 -34.34 -47.47
N GLN A 608 5.12 -33.77 -46.26
CA GLN A 608 4.12 -34.17 -45.26
C GLN A 608 3.58 -32.97 -44.47
N VAL A 609 2.29 -33.00 -44.15
CA VAL A 609 1.66 -32.10 -43.19
C VAL A 609 0.99 -32.91 -42.08
N THR A 610 1.28 -32.58 -40.83
CA THR A 610 0.64 -33.20 -39.65
C THR A 610 -0.05 -32.14 -38.81
N VAL A 611 -1.22 -32.46 -38.28
CA VAL A 611 -1.97 -31.59 -37.36
C VAL A 611 -2.06 -32.31 -36.02
N HIS A 612 -1.63 -31.66 -34.95
CA HIS A 612 -1.69 -32.18 -33.58
C HIS A 612 -2.58 -31.28 -32.71
N ASP A 613 -3.25 -31.86 -31.73
CA ASP A 613 -3.89 -31.07 -30.66
C ASP A 613 -2.85 -30.59 -29.63
N ALA A 614 -3.24 -29.70 -28.71
CA ALA A 614 -2.37 -29.18 -27.65
C ALA A 614 -1.79 -30.25 -26.71
N ARG A 615 -2.31 -31.49 -26.72
CA ARG A 615 -1.78 -32.63 -25.95
C ARG A 615 -0.80 -33.48 -26.78
N GLY A 616 -0.49 -33.06 -28.00
CA GLY A 616 0.35 -33.78 -28.96
C GLY A 616 -0.35 -34.92 -29.70
N ALA A 617 -1.66 -35.13 -29.50
CA ALA A 617 -2.39 -36.19 -30.19
C ALA A 617 -2.55 -35.85 -31.67
N LEU A 618 -2.25 -36.81 -32.55
CA LEU A 618 -2.36 -36.63 -33.99
C LEU A 618 -3.84 -36.51 -34.41
N VAL A 619 -4.18 -35.39 -35.04
CA VAL A 619 -5.51 -35.07 -35.58
C VAL A 619 -5.60 -35.41 -37.06
N ALA A 620 -4.56 -35.05 -37.84
CA ALA A 620 -4.48 -35.35 -39.26
C ALA A 620 -3.03 -35.58 -39.69
N SER A 621 -2.82 -36.43 -40.69
CA SER A 621 -1.53 -36.61 -41.37
C SER A 621 -1.79 -36.70 -42.87
N LEU A 622 -1.22 -35.79 -43.63
CA LEU A 622 -1.45 -35.57 -45.05
C LEU A 622 -0.13 -35.73 -45.78
N ALA A 623 -0.05 -36.68 -46.71
CA ALA A 623 1.09 -36.80 -47.60
C ALA A 623 0.87 -35.88 -48.81
N ALA A 624 1.86 -35.07 -49.14
CA ALA A 624 1.71 -34.03 -50.14
C ALA A 624 1.62 -34.59 -51.56
N GLN A 625 2.14 -35.80 -51.87
CA GLN A 625 2.01 -36.60 -53.12
C GLN A 625 1.25 -35.98 -54.35
N GLY A 626 1.65 -34.78 -54.82
CA GLY A 626 0.97 -34.03 -55.88
C GLY A 626 -0.28 -33.21 -55.49
N GLN A 627 -0.90 -33.45 -54.33
CA GLN A 627 -1.96 -32.59 -53.79
C GLN A 627 -1.35 -31.42 -53.02
N ARG A 628 -1.96 -30.23 -53.08
CA ARG A 628 -1.42 -29.00 -52.47
C ARG A 628 -2.42 -28.24 -51.60
N SER A 629 -3.62 -28.80 -51.45
CA SER A 629 -4.74 -28.17 -50.73
C SER A 629 -5.57 -29.20 -49.99
N TRP A 630 -5.94 -28.93 -48.74
CA TRP A 630 -6.77 -29.80 -47.89
C TRP A 630 -7.69 -28.99 -46.97
N ASP A 631 -8.82 -29.59 -46.64
CA ASP A 631 -9.70 -29.13 -45.57
C ASP A 631 -9.62 -30.14 -44.42
N VAL A 632 -9.11 -29.69 -43.28
CA VAL A 632 -8.93 -30.50 -42.07
C VAL A 632 -10.00 -30.12 -41.06
N ARG A 633 -10.80 -31.11 -40.65
CA ARG A 633 -11.81 -30.91 -39.62
C ARG A 633 -11.19 -31.02 -38.24
N LEU A 634 -11.27 -29.95 -37.46
CA LEU A 634 -10.76 -29.90 -36.10
C LEU A 634 -11.81 -30.49 -35.13
N PRO A 635 -11.43 -31.43 -34.24
CA PRO A 635 -12.38 -32.19 -33.44
C PRO A 635 -13.03 -31.39 -32.30
N ALA A 636 -12.35 -30.39 -31.74
CA ALA A 636 -12.84 -29.58 -30.61
C ALA A 636 -12.20 -28.19 -30.56
N VAL A 637 -12.85 -27.23 -29.88
CA VAL A 637 -12.26 -25.92 -29.58
C VAL A 637 -10.93 -26.10 -28.84
N GLY A 638 -9.92 -25.32 -29.21
CA GLY A 638 -8.58 -25.39 -28.62
C GLY A 638 -7.46 -25.04 -29.60
N THR A 639 -6.22 -25.19 -29.13
CA THR A 639 -5.00 -24.93 -29.91
C THR A 639 -4.53 -26.18 -30.63
N TYR A 640 -4.14 -26.02 -31.89
CA TYR A 640 -3.60 -27.05 -32.76
C TYR A 640 -2.23 -26.61 -33.30
N LEU A 641 -1.34 -27.57 -33.46
CA LEU A 641 -0.04 -27.37 -34.11
C LEU A 641 -0.06 -28.06 -35.47
N VAL A 642 0.08 -27.28 -36.53
CA VAL A 642 0.26 -27.80 -37.89
C VAL A 642 1.76 -27.86 -38.15
N THR A 643 2.30 -29.01 -38.54
CA THR A 643 3.72 -29.19 -38.83
C THR A 643 3.89 -29.60 -40.28
N PHE A 644 4.81 -28.96 -40.99
CA PHE A 644 5.18 -29.25 -42.36
C PHE A 644 6.56 -29.91 -42.37
N THR A 645 6.70 -31.02 -43.08
CA THR A 645 7.99 -31.69 -43.28
C THR A 645 8.39 -31.56 -44.74
N THR A 646 9.59 -31.07 -45.00
CA THR A 646 10.13 -30.92 -46.35
C THR A 646 10.86 -32.18 -46.83
N ASN A 647 11.10 -32.26 -48.13
CA ASN A 647 11.78 -33.38 -48.80
C ASN A 647 13.22 -33.62 -48.29
N ASP A 648 13.87 -32.59 -47.74
CA ASP A 648 15.20 -32.67 -47.10
C ASP A 648 15.14 -32.95 -45.59
N GLY A 649 13.95 -33.20 -45.04
CA GLY A 649 13.73 -33.61 -43.66
C GLY A 649 13.60 -32.47 -42.66
N ARG A 650 13.56 -31.20 -43.10
CA ARG A 650 13.29 -30.07 -42.20
C ARG A 650 11.83 -30.05 -41.79
N ARG A 651 11.57 -29.54 -40.59
CA ARG A 651 10.22 -29.41 -40.05
C ARG A 651 9.99 -27.97 -39.64
N SER A 652 8.87 -27.41 -40.07
CA SER A 652 8.34 -26.11 -39.65
C SER A 652 6.94 -26.30 -39.10
N GLY A 653 6.41 -25.35 -38.34
CA GLY A 653 5.05 -25.46 -37.85
C GLY A 653 4.37 -24.14 -37.57
N GLU A 654 3.04 -24.15 -37.58
CA GLU A 654 2.20 -22.98 -37.39
C GLU A 654 1.09 -23.31 -36.38
N ARG A 655 0.84 -22.38 -35.46
CA ARG A 655 -0.19 -22.50 -34.42
C ARG A 655 -1.54 -22.06 -34.96
N ILE A 656 -2.54 -22.94 -34.84
CA ILE A 656 -3.93 -22.68 -35.23
C ILE A 656 -4.83 -22.71 -33.99
N VAL A 657 -5.66 -21.68 -33.84
CA VAL A 657 -6.65 -21.60 -32.75
C VAL A 657 -8.04 -21.91 -33.31
N TYR A 658 -8.75 -22.89 -32.75
CA TYR A 658 -10.17 -23.11 -33.02
C TYR A 658 -11.00 -22.52 -31.88
N LEU A 659 -11.80 -21.50 -32.19
CA LEU A 659 -12.78 -20.87 -31.30
C LEU A 659 -14.20 -21.17 -31.75
N ARG A 660 -15.17 -21.08 -30.82
CA ARG A 660 -16.60 -21.28 -31.14
C ARG A 660 -17.25 -20.05 -31.74
#